data_AF-A0A7W5HIR9-F1
#
_entry.id   AF-A0A7W5HIR9-F1
#
_cell.length_a   1.000
_cell.length_b   1.000
_cell.length_c   1.000
_cell.angle_alpha   90.00
_cell.angle_beta   90.00
_cell.angle_gamma   90.00
#
_symmetry.space_group_name_H-M   'P 1'
#
loop_
_entity.id
_entity.type
_entity.pdbx_description
1 polymer ?
#
loop_
_entity_poly.entity_id
_entity_poly.type
_entity_poly.pdbx_seq_one_letter_code
_entity_poly.pdbx_strand_id
1 'polypeptide(L)'
;MSVRSGVQATGLALAISVALFALPGAAAAATTAEPVSRDSLMRRVSDERDTGHRYEALRHVEDLLARWPEDHEAQVMRATLVSELGGSVRAEELARAERPMLPPVPLQRLRADVVAHEIRWGDAEPVDPRVPYAEPDAAVASLDQLINDPRPEMKDIADRARIDRLVALDKAGRAPEAVAEYDRLRAQNVTIPAYAQRSVADALLQQHRPAEAAKLFEESIRQDPGPYDSEEADPRIELSYAYLESQRTTDAFQTIDKLADSEPRWIRSPATPTPLQNSRKVDADLNAALMREYVGLLAEAHGRLTAMSDEAPANAAIRRELGMSELSRGWPRRASDTLTIAGTLDTNDIGADLGVVDANRALNDYAGVEPALQDAESLAPRSPRVKQERQSWERERGWQFDITQANGKGSSPDYGDRDSETQATIMSPLLADHWRILGIGRYASADLPEGHVERERFGLGVRGYARGLEAYVQALPSTDRFVSRTAFEAGATYAITDHWAVAADWSSAGADVPLRAQYYGITAKTLDTSVIWRASELTQVKVTASQGRFSDDNKRTAWLASIVQRVYTAPNLTLDGGVELGGSHNTLPDRPYFNPKRDNSWAATARLENLLHQFYDTQWRQRIDVAVGQYAERGFATDWQASARYGQTFEPRAGLSFGWGIGWHNQPYDGKRESRVVLDLTMHWGE
;
A
#
# COMPACT_ATOMS: atom_id res chain seq x y z
N MET A 1 -32.65 20.20 -7.15
CA MET A 1 -33.02 20.51 -5.76
C MET A 1 -31.80 20.21 -4.92
N SER A 2 -31.17 21.26 -4.41
CA SER A 2 -29.83 21.27 -3.81
C SER A 2 -29.97 21.44 -2.31
N VAL A 3 -29.26 20.62 -1.53
CA VAL A 3 -28.96 20.92 -0.13
C VAL A 3 -27.44 20.90 -0.01
N ARG A 4 -26.88 22.12 -0.08
CA ARG A 4 -25.51 22.48 0.27
C ARG A 4 -25.43 22.57 1.80
N SER A 5 -24.42 21.98 2.42
CA SER A 5 -23.93 22.41 3.74
C SER A 5 -22.60 23.13 3.52
N GLY A 6 -22.71 24.42 3.23
CA GLY A 6 -21.60 25.36 3.29
C GLY A 6 -21.38 25.77 4.74
N VAL A 7 -20.15 25.68 5.22
CA VAL A 7 -19.70 26.34 6.45
C VAL A 7 -19.65 27.84 6.14
N GLN A 8 -20.75 28.54 6.41
CA GLN A 8 -20.76 30.00 6.44
C GLN A 8 -20.20 30.46 7.78
N ALA A 9 -19.02 31.08 7.72
CA ALA A 9 -18.55 32.02 8.71
C ALA A 9 -19.64 33.06 8.99
N THR A 10 -20.21 33.03 10.18
CA THR A 10 -21.04 34.11 10.71
C THR A 10 -20.29 34.73 11.87
N GLY A 11 -19.64 35.86 11.58
CA GLY A 11 -19.06 36.72 12.60
C GLY A 11 -20.17 37.28 13.49
N LEU A 12 -20.04 37.05 14.80
CA LEU A 12 -20.77 37.80 15.81
C LEU A 12 -19.76 38.68 16.55
N ALA A 13 -19.48 39.84 15.97
CA ALA A 13 -18.86 40.94 16.67
C ALA A 13 -19.85 41.48 17.71
N LEU A 14 -19.61 41.19 18.99
CA LEU A 14 -20.33 41.87 20.07
C LEU A 14 -19.53 43.11 20.49
N ALA A 15 -19.89 44.25 19.92
CA ALA A 15 -19.47 45.56 20.37
C ALA A 15 -20.11 45.86 21.73
N ILE A 16 -19.30 46.00 22.78
CA ILE A 16 -19.76 46.55 24.06
C ILE A 16 -19.53 48.06 24.02
N SER A 17 -20.62 48.80 23.84
CA SER A 17 -20.66 50.26 23.87
C SER A 17 -20.66 50.79 25.31
N VAL A 18 -19.88 51.84 25.52
CA VAL A 18 -19.86 52.71 26.69
C VAL A 18 -21.21 53.41 26.86
N ALA A 19 -21.76 53.40 28.09
CA ALA A 19 -22.77 54.37 28.52
C ALA A 19 -22.59 54.71 30.01
N LEU A 20 -22.06 55.91 30.27
CA LEU A 20 -22.17 56.64 31.53
C LEU A 20 -23.63 57.07 31.75
N PHE A 21 -24.19 56.85 32.95
CA PHE A 21 -25.06 57.83 33.62
C PHE A 21 -25.05 57.63 35.15
N ALA A 22 -24.93 58.78 35.81
CA ALA A 22 -24.79 59.10 37.24
C ALA A 22 -26.04 58.76 38.11
N LEU A 23 -25.88 58.13 39.29
CA LEU A 23 -25.89 58.65 40.69
C LEU A 23 -27.21 58.29 41.45
N PRO A 24 -27.30 58.29 42.81
CA PRO A 24 -26.27 58.25 43.87
C PRO A 24 -26.54 57.22 45.02
N GLY A 25 -25.48 56.88 45.75
CA GLY A 25 -25.49 56.83 47.23
C GLY A 25 -26.08 55.63 47.98
N ALA A 26 -25.20 54.74 48.47
CA ALA A 26 -25.39 54.09 49.77
C ALA A 26 -24.03 53.68 50.38
N ALA A 27 -23.67 54.38 51.45
CA ALA A 27 -22.72 54.09 52.53
C ALA A 27 -21.60 53.05 52.27
N ALA A 28 -20.39 53.58 52.09
CA ALA A 28 -19.14 52.84 52.20
C ALA A 28 -18.93 52.35 53.65
N ALA A 29 -18.84 51.03 53.84
CA ALA A 29 -17.98 50.46 54.86
C ALA A 29 -16.55 50.56 54.31
N ALA A 30 -15.81 51.57 54.74
CA ALA A 30 -14.42 51.75 54.40
C ALA A 30 -13.56 50.68 55.09
N THR A 31 -13.47 49.49 54.49
CA THR A 31 -12.20 48.76 54.55
C THR A 31 -11.21 49.60 53.74
N THR A 32 -10.28 50.23 54.43
CA THR A 32 -9.09 50.84 53.82
C THR A 32 -8.36 49.74 53.06
N ALA A 33 -8.68 49.56 51.77
CA ALA A 33 -7.86 48.79 50.86
C ALA A 33 -6.52 49.52 50.83
N GLU A 34 -5.48 48.87 51.35
CA GLU A 34 -4.11 49.36 51.17
C GLU A 34 -3.91 49.73 49.70
N PRO A 35 -3.23 50.85 49.40
CA PRO A 35 -2.87 51.16 48.02
C PRO A 35 -2.08 49.97 47.50
N VAL A 36 -2.71 49.20 46.61
CA VAL A 36 -2.12 47.99 46.04
C VAL A 36 -0.84 48.42 45.35
N SER A 37 0.29 48.14 45.99
CA SER A 37 1.59 48.55 45.47
C SER A 37 1.92 47.71 44.24
N ARG A 38 2.62 48.31 43.28
CA ARG A 38 3.12 47.63 42.08
C ARG A 38 3.80 46.29 42.44
N ASP A 39 4.64 46.28 43.47
CA ASP A 39 5.36 45.08 43.92
C ASP A 39 4.46 44.01 44.55
N SER A 40 3.32 44.40 45.12
CA SER A 40 2.34 43.44 45.64
C SER A 40 1.58 42.74 44.51
N LEU A 41 1.31 43.43 43.39
CA LEU A 41 0.71 42.82 42.20
C LEU A 41 1.69 41.93 41.46
N MET A 42 2.94 42.39 41.26
CA MET A 42 3.96 41.55 40.63
C MET A 42 4.24 40.28 41.43
N ARG A 43 4.28 40.34 42.76
CA ARG A 43 4.40 39.13 43.59
C ARG A 43 3.24 38.16 43.38
N ARG A 44 2.00 38.66 43.34
CA ARG A 44 0.82 37.81 43.03
C ARG A 44 0.91 37.19 41.64
N VAL A 45 1.35 37.95 40.65
CA VAL A 45 1.58 37.42 39.30
C VAL A 45 2.58 36.26 39.33
N SER A 46 3.71 36.43 40.03
CA SER A 46 4.71 35.37 40.19
C SER A 46 4.12 34.16 40.92
N ASP A 47 3.43 34.37 42.04
CA ASP A 47 2.82 33.29 42.83
C ASP A 47 1.78 32.50 42.01
N GLU A 48 0.90 33.19 41.26
CA GLU A 48 -0.11 32.55 40.41
C GLU A 48 0.55 31.80 39.23
N ARG A 49 1.58 32.38 38.61
CA ARG A 49 2.34 31.71 37.55
C ARG A 49 3.06 30.46 38.07
N ASP A 50 3.72 30.55 39.23
CA ASP A 50 4.47 29.46 39.84
C ASP A 50 3.55 28.33 40.32
N THR A 51 2.30 28.65 40.67
CA THR A 51 1.26 27.66 41.01
C THR A 51 0.47 27.14 39.81
N GLY A 52 0.79 27.61 38.59
CA GLY A 52 0.20 27.12 37.34
C GLY A 52 -1.07 27.84 36.88
N HIS A 53 -1.56 28.82 37.64
CA HIS A 53 -2.73 29.66 37.35
C HIS A 53 -2.37 30.79 36.35
N ARG A 54 -2.01 30.40 35.13
CA ARG A 54 -1.46 31.31 34.11
C ARG A 54 -2.48 32.33 33.60
N TYR A 55 -3.77 31.99 33.56
CA TYR A 55 -4.83 32.92 33.17
C TYR A 55 -5.03 34.00 34.24
N GLU A 56 -5.02 33.61 35.51
CA GLU A 56 -5.12 34.50 36.66
C GLU A 56 -3.90 35.41 36.75
N ALA A 57 -2.70 34.86 36.55
CA ALA A 57 -1.46 35.62 36.46
C ALA A 57 -1.52 36.65 35.32
N LEU A 58 -1.98 36.26 34.13
CA LEU A 58 -2.10 37.18 32.99
C LEU A 58 -3.08 38.30 33.30
N ARG A 59 -4.23 37.99 33.92
CA ARG A 59 -5.22 39.00 34.33
C ARG A 59 -4.61 40.01 35.30
N HIS A 60 -3.81 39.56 36.27
CA HIS A 60 -3.11 40.43 37.21
C HIS A 60 -2.04 41.29 36.55
N VAL A 61 -1.34 40.78 35.53
CA VAL A 61 -0.41 41.57 34.72
C VAL A 61 -1.13 42.65 33.92
N GLU A 62 -2.27 42.34 33.29
CA GLU A 62 -3.07 43.33 32.57
C GLU A 62 -3.60 44.43 33.52
N ASP A 63 -4.07 44.05 34.72
CA ASP A 63 -4.48 44.99 35.77
C ASP A 63 -3.33 45.93 36.18
N LEU A 64 -2.09 45.42 36.18
CA LEU A 64 -0.89 46.20 36.49
C LEU A 64 -0.55 47.14 35.33
N LEU A 65 -0.53 46.66 34.08
CA LEU A 65 -0.23 47.46 32.90
C LEU A 65 -1.29 48.54 32.62
N ALA A 66 -2.54 48.33 33.05
CA ALA A 66 -3.57 49.36 33.03
C ALA A 66 -3.24 50.55 33.95
N ARG A 67 -2.48 50.32 35.04
CA ARG A 67 -2.08 51.34 36.04
C ARG A 67 -0.69 51.91 35.78
N TRP A 68 0.22 51.08 35.31
CA TRP A 68 1.60 51.42 34.96
C TRP A 68 1.93 50.90 33.55
N PRO A 69 1.48 51.60 32.49
CA PRO A 69 1.65 51.13 31.10
C PRO A 69 3.11 50.95 30.68
N GLU A 70 4.02 51.72 31.27
CA GLU A 70 5.46 51.72 30.99
C GLU A 70 6.25 50.77 31.92
N ASP A 71 5.58 49.92 32.71
CA ASP A 71 6.25 48.97 33.59
C ASP A 71 6.88 47.83 32.77
N HIS A 72 8.19 47.93 32.57
CA HIS A 72 8.93 47.01 31.71
C HIS A 72 8.87 45.55 32.21
N GLU A 73 8.90 45.31 33.52
CA GLU A 73 8.83 43.94 34.07
C GLU A 73 7.46 43.31 33.79
N ALA A 74 6.38 44.09 33.92
CA ALA A 74 5.05 43.62 33.63
C ALA A 74 4.80 43.43 32.12
N GLN A 75 5.39 44.26 31.27
CA GLN A 75 5.34 44.07 29.80
C GLN A 75 5.99 42.73 29.41
N VAL A 76 7.21 42.48 29.91
CA VAL A 76 7.94 41.21 29.72
C VAL A 76 7.14 40.02 30.25
N MET A 77 6.54 40.18 31.44
CA MET A 77 5.76 39.13 32.05
C MET A 77 4.47 38.83 31.27
N ARG A 78 3.83 39.86 30.68
CA ARG A 78 2.69 39.70 29.76
C ARG A 78 3.09 38.85 28.57
N ALA A 79 4.16 39.22 27.87
CA ALA A 79 4.63 38.47 26.70
C ALA A 79 4.94 37.01 27.06
N THR A 80 5.60 36.78 28.20
CA THR A 80 5.91 35.43 28.69
C THR A 80 4.65 34.62 28.99
N LEU A 81 3.69 35.16 29.74
CA LEU A 81 2.45 34.47 30.08
C LEU A 81 1.58 34.20 28.85
N VAL A 82 1.54 35.13 27.89
CA VAL A 82 0.85 34.93 26.62
C VAL A 82 1.48 33.77 25.83
N SER A 83 2.82 33.66 25.82
CA SER A 83 3.53 32.51 25.21
C SER A 83 3.18 31.20 25.90
N GLU A 84 3.23 31.17 27.24
CA GLU A 84 2.90 29.97 28.05
C GLU A 84 1.45 29.52 27.91
N LEU A 85 0.55 30.43 27.56
CA LEU A 85 -0.86 30.15 27.26
C LEU A 85 -1.10 29.74 25.79
N GLY A 86 -0.04 29.58 25.00
CA GLY A 86 -0.10 29.14 23.59
C GLY A 86 -0.18 30.26 22.57
N GLY A 87 -0.18 31.53 22.99
CA GLY A 87 -0.23 32.71 22.14
C GLY A 87 1.13 33.16 21.62
N SER A 88 1.99 32.23 21.15
CA SER A 88 3.40 32.51 20.82
C SER A 88 3.59 33.67 19.84
N VAL A 89 2.79 33.73 18.76
CA VAL A 89 2.88 34.81 17.75
C VAL A 89 2.57 36.16 18.39
N ARG A 90 1.51 36.23 19.20
CA ARG A 90 1.12 37.45 19.91
C ARG A 90 2.17 37.85 20.95
N ALA A 91 2.74 36.89 21.65
CA ALA A 91 3.82 37.14 22.61
C ALA A 91 5.04 37.78 21.93
N GLU A 92 5.43 37.30 20.75
CA GLU A 92 6.54 37.88 19.99
C GLU A 92 6.22 39.30 19.48
N GLU A 93 5.01 39.53 18.97
CA GLU A 93 4.56 40.87 18.57
C GLU A 93 4.64 41.86 19.73
N LEU A 94 4.13 41.47 20.91
CA LEU A 94 4.18 42.27 22.12
C LEU A 94 5.64 42.59 22.47
N ALA A 95 6.51 41.57 22.48
CA ALA A 95 7.93 41.72 22.79
C ALA A 95 8.69 42.63 21.82
N ARG A 96 8.35 42.63 20.52
CA ARG A 96 8.97 43.52 19.51
C ARG A 96 8.51 44.98 19.63
N ALA A 97 7.29 45.19 20.09
CA ALA A 97 6.70 46.51 20.29
C ALA A 97 7.23 47.22 21.56
N GLU A 98 7.83 46.49 22.50
CA GLU A 98 8.35 47.03 23.76
C GLU A 98 9.51 48.02 23.57
N ARG A 99 9.56 49.01 24.48
CA ARG A 99 10.60 50.05 24.57
C ARG A 99 10.97 50.26 26.05
N PRO A 100 12.20 49.94 26.49
CA PRO A 100 13.29 49.31 25.71
C PRO A 100 12.93 47.89 25.28
N MET A 101 13.56 47.44 24.20
CA MET A 101 13.36 46.08 23.68
C MET A 101 13.87 45.04 24.68
N LEU A 102 13.24 43.86 24.72
CA LEU A 102 13.67 42.78 25.60
C LEU A 102 15.15 42.41 25.39
N PRO A 103 15.83 41.91 26.43
CA PRO A 103 17.16 41.33 26.30
C PRO A 103 17.17 40.19 25.24
N PRO A 104 18.32 39.92 24.61
CA PRO A 104 18.37 38.98 23.48
C PRO A 104 17.89 37.55 23.80
N VAL A 105 18.18 37.02 25.00
CA VAL A 105 17.83 35.63 25.37
C VAL A 105 16.31 35.44 25.51
N PRO A 106 15.56 36.22 26.33
CA PRO A 106 14.10 36.15 26.37
C PRO A 106 13.43 36.31 25.01
N LEU A 107 13.91 37.23 24.17
CA LEU A 107 13.36 37.42 22.83
C LEU A 107 13.58 36.18 21.93
N GLN A 108 14.76 35.57 21.99
CA GLN A 108 15.02 34.34 21.22
C GLN A 108 14.26 33.13 21.76
N ARG A 109 13.93 33.09 23.06
CA ARG A 109 13.02 32.07 23.61
C ARG A 109 11.61 32.21 23.05
N LEU A 110 11.07 33.43 23.02
CA LEU A 110 9.77 33.67 22.40
C LEU A 110 9.74 33.28 20.93
N ARG A 111 10.82 33.56 20.19
CA ARG A 111 10.96 33.09 18.81
C ARG A 111 10.99 31.56 18.72
N ALA A 112 11.73 30.88 19.57
CA ALA A 112 11.71 29.41 19.61
C ALA A 112 10.30 28.88 19.91
N ASP A 113 9.53 29.53 20.78
CA ASP A 113 8.15 29.16 21.08
C ASP A 113 7.19 29.45 19.91
N VAL A 114 7.44 30.48 19.09
CA VAL A 114 6.73 30.73 17.83
C VAL A 114 7.01 29.61 16.85
N VAL A 115 8.29 29.26 16.64
CA VAL A 115 8.66 28.20 15.70
C VAL A 115 8.10 26.85 16.15
N ALA A 116 8.10 26.54 17.45
CA ALA A 116 7.44 25.35 17.98
C ALA A 116 5.92 25.34 17.71
N HIS A 117 5.28 26.51 17.67
CA HIS A 117 3.88 26.64 17.29
C HIS A 117 3.68 26.44 15.77
N GLU A 118 4.56 27.00 14.93
CA GLU A 118 4.56 26.78 13.48
C GLU A 118 4.75 25.31 13.12
N ILE A 119 5.63 24.58 13.83
CA ILE A 119 5.80 23.13 13.67
C ILE A 119 4.47 22.40 13.91
N ARG A 120 3.73 22.75 14.97
CA ARG A 120 2.41 22.14 15.25
C ARG A 120 1.39 22.47 14.17
N TRP A 121 1.36 23.71 13.67
CA TRP A 121 0.53 24.07 12.51
C TRP A 121 0.89 23.32 11.23
N GLY A 122 2.11 22.77 11.13
CA GLY A 122 2.48 21.86 10.06
C GLY A 122 1.66 20.55 9.99
N ASP A 123 0.87 20.20 11.02
CA ASP A 123 -0.10 19.08 10.95
C ASP A 123 -1.45 19.49 10.34
N ALA A 124 -1.71 20.80 10.22
CA ALA A 124 -2.94 21.28 9.62
C ALA A 124 -2.87 21.19 8.08
N GLU A 125 -4.03 21.31 7.43
CA GLU A 125 -4.09 21.38 5.97
C GLU A 125 -3.24 22.57 5.47
N PRO A 126 -2.31 22.34 4.51
CA PRO A 126 -1.47 23.40 4.00
C PRO A 126 -2.31 24.50 3.35
N VAL A 127 -1.83 25.75 3.41
CA VAL A 127 -2.55 26.90 2.82
C VAL A 127 -2.75 26.71 1.31
N ASP A 128 -1.76 26.13 0.65
CA ASP A 128 -1.83 25.68 -0.74
C ASP A 128 -1.38 24.21 -0.82
N PRO A 129 -2.31 23.26 -1.08
CA PRO A 129 -2.00 21.83 -1.22
C PRO A 129 -0.94 21.49 -2.26
N ARG A 130 -0.65 22.38 -3.23
CA ARG A 130 0.40 22.17 -4.24
C ARG A 130 1.80 22.55 -3.77
N VAL A 131 1.92 23.18 -2.59
CA VAL A 131 3.19 23.45 -1.91
C VAL A 131 3.12 22.96 -0.46
N PRO A 132 2.82 21.66 -0.24
CA PRO A 132 2.44 21.11 1.06
C PRO A 132 3.55 21.17 2.13
N TYR A 133 4.79 21.48 1.73
CA TYR A 133 5.94 21.55 2.64
C TYR A 133 6.42 22.98 2.91
N ALA A 134 5.72 24.01 2.43
CA ALA A 134 6.18 25.39 2.57
C ALA A 134 6.31 25.83 4.04
N GLU A 135 5.31 25.54 4.85
CA GLU A 135 5.27 25.88 6.28
C GLU A 135 6.27 25.03 7.09
N PRO A 136 6.31 23.68 6.96
CA PRO A 136 7.36 22.87 7.57
C PRO A 136 8.79 23.28 7.18
N ASP A 137 9.05 23.61 5.90
CA ASP A 137 10.37 24.06 5.45
C ASP A 137 10.74 25.42 6.05
N ALA A 138 9.77 26.34 6.17
CA ALA A 138 9.97 27.62 6.84
C ALA A 138 10.32 27.42 8.32
N ALA A 139 9.64 26.50 9.01
CA ALA A 139 9.95 26.16 10.39
C ALA A 139 11.38 25.59 10.52
N VAL A 140 11.80 24.68 9.62
CA VAL A 140 13.19 24.16 9.60
C VAL A 140 14.19 25.30 9.41
N ALA A 141 13.94 26.23 8.49
CA ALA A 141 14.83 27.38 8.26
C ALA A 141 14.92 28.30 9.48
N SER A 142 13.81 28.52 10.19
CA SER A 142 13.79 29.29 11.44
C SER A 142 14.59 28.60 12.56
N LEU A 143 14.50 27.27 12.68
CA LEU A 143 15.31 26.49 13.62
C LEU A 143 16.79 26.55 13.28
N ASP A 144 17.16 26.47 11.99
CA ASP A 144 18.55 26.58 11.55
C ASP A 144 19.16 27.94 11.95
N GLN A 145 18.38 29.03 11.97
CA GLN A 145 18.84 30.33 12.47
C GLN A 145 19.11 30.31 13.99
N LEU A 146 18.26 29.65 14.76
CA LEU A 146 18.44 29.51 16.23
C LEU A 146 19.64 28.63 16.57
N ILE A 147 19.85 27.55 15.82
CA ILE A 147 20.94 26.59 16.02
C ILE A 147 22.31 27.21 15.69
N ASN A 148 22.38 28.04 14.64
CA ASN A 148 23.62 28.63 14.16
C ASN A 148 24.01 29.93 14.88
N ASP A 149 23.28 30.35 15.91
CA ASP A 149 23.62 31.52 16.71
C ASP A 149 24.91 31.26 17.53
N PRO A 150 26.02 31.96 17.25
CA PRO A 150 27.32 31.65 17.86
C PRO A 150 27.44 32.12 19.33
N ARG A 151 26.44 32.83 19.84
CA ARG A 151 26.46 33.42 21.19
C ARG A 151 26.37 32.33 22.26
N PRO A 152 27.31 32.23 23.22
CA PRO A 152 27.30 31.19 24.25
C PRO A 152 26.02 31.15 25.08
N GLU A 153 25.42 32.31 25.36
CA GLU A 153 24.16 32.42 26.10
C GLU A 153 22.93 31.86 25.35
N MET A 154 23.06 31.52 24.06
CA MET A 154 22.02 30.90 23.24
C MET A 154 22.10 29.38 23.22
N LYS A 155 23.12 28.77 23.85
CA LYS A 155 23.37 27.33 23.78
C LYS A 155 22.15 26.48 24.12
N ASP A 156 21.44 26.81 25.21
CA ASP A 156 20.26 26.02 25.63
C ASP A 156 19.12 26.13 24.61
N ILE A 157 18.94 27.29 23.98
CA ILE A 157 17.95 27.52 22.93
C ILE A 157 18.33 26.72 21.68
N ALA A 158 19.61 26.76 21.31
CA ALA A 158 20.14 25.98 20.19
C ALA A 158 19.95 24.47 20.42
N ASP A 159 20.25 23.96 21.62
CA ASP A 159 20.07 22.55 21.96
C ASP A 159 18.59 22.12 21.87
N ARG A 160 17.64 22.93 22.36
CA ARG A 160 16.20 22.70 22.20
C ARG A 160 15.78 22.76 20.73
N ALA A 161 16.26 23.75 19.99
CA ALA A 161 15.97 23.92 18.57
C ALA A 161 16.45 22.72 17.73
N ARG A 162 17.56 22.07 18.11
CA ARG A 162 18.02 20.82 17.46
C ARG A 162 17.04 19.66 17.65
N ILE A 163 16.39 19.56 18.81
CA ILE A 163 15.38 18.54 19.08
C ILE A 163 14.10 18.85 18.28
N ASP A 164 13.63 20.10 18.32
CA ASP A 164 12.44 20.53 17.58
C ASP A 164 12.65 20.39 16.06
N ARG A 165 13.90 20.53 15.59
CA ARG A 165 14.27 20.31 14.18
C ARG A 165 14.02 18.88 13.73
N LEU A 166 14.13 17.87 14.60
CA LEU A 166 13.78 16.49 14.23
C LEU A 166 12.31 16.39 13.83
N VAL A 167 11.43 17.02 14.59
CA VAL A 167 9.98 17.07 14.33
C VAL A 167 9.69 17.86 13.06
N ALA A 168 10.32 19.03 12.90
CA ALA A 168 10.12 19.86 11.72
C ALA A 168 10.58 19.17 10.42
N LEU A 169 11.70 18.44 10.46
CA LEU A 169 12.22 17.69 9.31
C LEU A 169 11.32 16.53 8.90
N ASP A 170 10.76 15.83 9.89
CA ASP A 170 9.81 14.74 9.66
C ASP A 170 8.57 15.26 8.91
N LYS A 171 7.94 16.31 9.43
CA LYS A 171 6.80 17.01 8.79
C LYS A 171 7.14 17.59 7.42
N ALA A 172 8.38 18.03 7.21
CA ALA A 172 8.85 18.52 5.91
C ALA A 172 9.12 17.40 4.88
N GLY A 173 8.89 16.13 5.22
CA GLY A 173 9.19 14.98 4.37
C GLY A 173 10.70 14.79 4.15
N ARG A 174 11.52 15.20 5.12
CA ARG A 174 13.00 15.17 5.08
C ARG A 174 13.56 14.11 6.03
N ALA A 175 12.95 12.92 6.01
CA ALA A 175 13.34 11.77 6.84
C ALA A 175 14.85 11.45 6.83
N PRO A 176 15.58 11.49 5.69
CA PRO A 176 17.03 11.27 5.71
C PRO A 176 17.80 12.25 6.59
N GLU A 177 17.37 13.51 6.65
CA GLU A 177 18.01 14.53 7.48
C GLU A 177 17.61 14.40 8.95
N ALA A 178 16.36 14.04 9.24
CA ALA A 178 15.90 13.77 10.60
C ALA A 178 16.70 12.62 11.22
N VAL A 179 16.84 11.51 10.48
CA VAL A 179 17.63 10.34 10.91
C VAL A 179 19.11 10.71 11.10
N ALA A 180 19.70 11.48 10.20
CA ALA A 180 21.09 11.91 10.33
C ALA A 180 21.33 12.81 11.56
N GLU A 181 20.38 13.71 11.87
CA GLU A 181 20.47 14.57 13.05
C GLU A 181 20.26 13.77 14.34
N TYR A 182 19.33 12.82 14.34
CA TYR A 182 19.12 11.88 15.44
C TYR A 182 20.39 11.06 15.73
N ASP A 183 21.03 10.49 14.72
CA ASP A 183 22.25 9.69 14.88
C ASP A 183 23.39 10.55 15.49
N ARG A 184 23.48 11.85 15.14
CA ARG A 184 24.43 12.80 15.75
C ARG A 184 24.10 13.11 17.21
N LEU A 185 22.84 13.40 17.53
CA LEU A 185 22.40 13.69 18.89
C LEU A 185 22.65 12.49 19.80
N ARG A 186 22.39 11.28 19.31
CA ARG A 186 22.68 10.03 20.01
C ARG A 186 24.17 9.84 20.25
N ALA A 187 25.03 10.12 19.25
CA ALA A 187 26.49 10.06 19.42
C ALA A 187 27.02 11.06 20.46
N GLN A 188 26.28 12.15 20.68
CA GLN A 188 26.57 13.17 21.70
C GLN A 188 25.93 12.85 23.08
N ASN A 189 25.26 11.70 23.22
CA ASN A 189 24.50 11.30 24.41
C ASN A 189 23.40 12.30 24.81
N VAL A 190 22.81 13.00 23.83
CA VAL A 190 21.65 13.87 24.08
C VAL A 190 20.41 12.99 24.27
N THR A 191 19.68 13.22 25.35
CA THR A 191 18.41 12.52 25.62
C THR A 191 17.30 13.16 24.79
N ILE A 192 16.68 12.38 23.91
CA ILE A 192 15.57 12.84 23.07
C ILE A 192 14.25 12.63 23.84
N PRO A 193 13.40 13.67 23.99
CA PRO A 193 12.11 13.57 24.67
C PRO A 193 11.08 12.82 23.81
N ALA A 194 10.07 12.23 24.47
CA ALA A 194 9.05 11.38 23.85
C ALA A 194 8.43 11.95 22.55
N TYR A 195 8.06 13.24 22.52
CA TYR A 195 7.45 13.84 21.33
C TYR A 195 8.37 13.79 20.10
N ALA A 196 9.67 14.08 20.27
CA ALA A 196 10.63 14.03 19.18
C ALA A 196 11.06 12.61 18.84
N GLN A 197 11.02 11.68 19.81
CA GLN A 197 11.23 10.26 19.55
C GLN A 197 10.20 9.70 18.56
N ARG A 198 8.93 10.13 18.65
CA ARG A 198 7.85 9.69 17.72
C ARG A 198 8.16 10.09 16.28
N SER A 199 8.48 11.36 16.02
CA SER A 199 8.86 11.84 14.68
C SER A 199 10.13 11.18 14.13
N VAL A 200 11.12 10.93 14.98
CA VAL A 200 12.32 10.19 14.54
C VAL A 200 11.96 8.73 14.20
N ALA A 201 11.06 8.11 14.96
CA ALA A 201 10.64 6.74 14.70
C ALA A 201 9.88 6.63 13.37
N ASP A 202 9.04 7.61 13.02
CA ASP A 202 8.41 7.69 11.70
C ASP A 202 9.45 7.85 10.58
N ALA A 203 10.37 8.81 10.72
CA ALA A 203 11.47 8.99 9.78
C ALA A 203 12.35 7.73 9.62
N LEU A 204 12.51 6.92 10.67
CA LEU A 204 13.21 5.63 10.62
C LEU A 204 12.42 4.59 9.80
N LEU A 205 11.09 4.56 9.88
CA LEU A 205 10.25 3.69 9.03
C LEU A 205 10.38 4.07 7.56
N GLN A 206 10.28 5.37 7.25
CA GLN A 206 10.48 5.89 5.89
C GLN A 206 11.86 5.53 5.32
N GLN A 207 12.85 5.30 6.18
CA GLN A 207 14.24 4.95 5.84
C GLN A 207 14.57 3.46 5.99
N HIS A 208 13.54 2.62 6.04
CA HIS A 208 13.65 1.17 6.08
C HIS A 208 14.39 0.63 7.33
N ARG A 209 14.24 1.29 8.49
CA ARG A 209 14.79 0.90 9.81
C ARG A 209 13.69 0.52 10.83
N PRO A 210 12.77 -0.41 10.51
CA PRO A 210 11.56 -0.64 11.31
C PRO A 210 11.82 -1.19 12.72
N ALA A 211 12.85 -2.03 12.89
CA ALA A 211 13.20 -2.59 14.21
C ALA A 211 13.73 -1.52 15.18
N GLU A 212 14.34 -0.46 14.67
CA GLU A 212 14.78 0.67 15.48
C GLU A 212 13.65 1.65 15.76
N ALA A 213 12.79 1.90 14.77
CA ALA A 213 11.55 2.65 14.93
C ALA A 213 10.67 2.05 16.03
N ALA A 214 10.44 0.73 16.02
CA ALA A 214 9.63 0.04 17.02
C ALA A 214 10.15 0.28 18.44
N LYS A 215 11.46 0.17 18.67
CA LYS A 215 12.07 0.44 19.99
C LYS A 215 11.89 1.89 20.42
N LEU A 216 11.97 2.82 19.48
CA LEU A 216 11.85 4.25 19.77
C LEU A 216 10.40 4.64 20.07
N PHE A 217 9.43 4.07 19.36
CA PHE A 217 8.01 4.19 19.70
C PHE A 217 7.71 3.58 21.08
N GLU A 218 8.17 2.35 21.35
CA GLU A 218 8.03 1.69 22.66
C GLU A 218 8.56 2.55 23.81
N GLU A 219 9.72 3.20 23.62
CA GLU A 219 10.32 4.12 24.60
C GLU A 219 9.49 5.39 24.75
N SER A 220 9.05 6.00 23.65
CA SER A 220 8.25 7.23 23.69
C SER A 220 6.93 7.04 24.44
N ILE A 221 6.27 5.89 24.25
CA ILE A 221 5.03 5.51 24.94
C ILE A 221 5.27 5.21 26.42
N ARG A 222 6.44 4.68 26.77
CA ARG A 222 6.80 4.46 28.19
C ARG A 222 7.03 5.77 28.92
N GLN A 223 7.64 6.75 28.26
CA GLN A 223 7.89 8.08 28.81
C GLN A 223 6.59 8.90 28.91
N ASP A 224 5.72 8.78 27.92
CA ASP A 224 4.42 9.43 27.87
C ASP A 224 3.33 8.43 27.41
N PRO A 225 2.61 7.80 28.36
CA PRO A 225 1.61 6.78 28.07
C PRO A 225 0.26 7.34 27.60
N GLY A 226 0.09 8.66 27.52
CA GLY A 226 -1.17 9.31 27.18
C GLY A 226 -2.15 9.45 28.37
N PRO A 227 -3.43 9.80 28.11
CA PRO A 227 -4.06 9.93 26.79
C PRO A 227 -3.47 11.07 25.96
N TYR A 228 -3.44 10.87 24.65
CA TYR A 228 -3.00 11.89 23.68
C TYR A 228 -4.17 12.78 23.26
N ASP A 229 -3.88 14.01 22.83
CA ASP A 229 -4.90 14.93 22.33
C ASP A 229 -5.60 14.35 21.08
N SER A 230 -6.84 14.75 20.82
CA SER A 230 -7.61 14.23 19.67
C SER A 230 -7.07 14.68 18.31
N GLU A 231 -6.20 15.67 18.31
CA GLU A 231 -5.49 16.21 17.14
C GLU A 231 -4.15 15.48 16.91
N GLU A 232 -3.66 14.70 17.87
CA GLU A 232 -2.43 13.92 17.75
C GLU A 232 -2.76 12.45 17.40
N ALA A 233 -1.99 11.87 16.47
CA ALA A 233 -2.04 10.44 16.22
C ALA A 233 -1.54 9.66 17.44
N ASP A 234 -2.24 8.58 17.83
CA ASP A 234 -1.76 7.71 18.89
C ASP A 234 -0.55 6.89 18.36
N PRO A 235 0.67 7.07 18.93
CA PRO A 235 1.90 6.42 18.45
C PRO A 235 1.85 4.88 18.46
N ARG A 236 0.84 4.28 19.11
CA ARG A 236 0.59 2.83 19.04
C ARG A 236 0.15 2.39 17.65
N ILE A 237 -0.43 3.27 16.84
CA ILE A 237 -0.76 3.00 15.43
C ILE A 237 0.55 2.79 14.65
N GLU A 238 1.46 3.76 14.66
CA GLU A 238 2.75 3.69 13.95
C GLU A 238 3.65 2.59 14.52
N LEU A 239 3.60 2.34 15.84
CA LEU A 239 4.25 1.18 16.45
C LEU A 239 3.76 -0.14 15.85
N SER A 240 2.46 -0.27 15.58
CA SER A 240 1.92 -1.49 14.97
C SER A 240 2.44 -1.70 13.54
N TYR A 241 2.63 -0.63 12.76
CA TYR A 241 3.32 -0.68 11.47
C TYR A 241 4.79 -1.06 11.61
N ALA A 242 5.50 -0.47 12.57
CA ALA A 242 6.91 -0.82 12.84
C ALA A 242 7.08 -2.29 13.24
N TYR A 243 6.14 -2.84 14.00
CA TYR A 243 6.09 -4.28 14.28
C TYR A 243 5.83 -5.11 13.04
N LEU A 244 4.86 -4.71 12.22
CA LEU A 244 4.53 -5.42 10.98
C LEU A 244 5.73 -5.49 10.02
N GLU A 245 6.37 -4.35 9.76
CA GLU A 245 7.56 -4.25 8.90
C GLU A 245 8.79 -4.96 9.49
N SER A 246 8.80 -5.19 10.80
CA SER A 246 9.80 -6.01 11.49
C SER A 246 9.43 -7.50 11.58
N GLN A 247 8.42 -7.97 10.83
CA GLN A 247 7.89 -9.34 10.87
C GLN A 247 7.36 -9.78 12.25
N ARG A 248 7.00 -8.84 13.13
CA ARG A 248 6.38 -9.06 14.44
C ARG A 248 4.85 -8.95 14.35
N THR A 249 4.23 -9.69 13.43
CA THR A 249 2.78 -9.58 13.13
C THR A 249 1.88 -9.79 14.34
N THR A 250 2.24 -10.69 15.26
CA THR A 250 1.46 -10.92 16.49
C THR A 250 1.45 -9.67 17.38
N ASP A 251 2.59 -9.01 17.53
CA ASP A 251 2.70 -7.80 18.35
C ASP A 251 1.96 -6.62 17.70
N ALA A 252 2.02 -6.53 16.36
CA ALA A 252 1.25 -5.55 15.59
C ALA A 252 -0.25 -5.68 15.87
N PHE A 253 -0.80 -6.89 15.73
CA PHE A 253 -2.22 -7.16 15.97
C PHE A 253 -2.63 -6.93 17.42
N GLN A 254 -1.84 -7.42 18.38
CA GLN A 254 -2.12 -7.19 19.80
C GLN A 254 -2.13 -5.70 20.16
N THR A 255 -1.25 -4.91 19.55
CA THR A 255 -1.16 -3.48 19.80
C THR A 255 -2.37 -2.73 19.24
N ILE A 256 -2.68 -2.94 17.95
CA ILE A 256 -3.76 -2.21 17.28
C ILE A 256 -5.15 -2.63 17.75
N ASP A 257 -5.38 -3.94 17.98
CA ASP A 257 -6.68 -4.44 18.44
C ASP A 257 -6.95 -3.98 19.88
N LYS A 258 -5.91 -3.96 20.74
CA LYS A 258 -6.04 -3.43 22.11
C LYS A 258 -6.37 -1.93 22.10
N LEU A 259 -5.73 -1.15 21.22
CA LEU A 259 -6.03 0.27 21.08
C LEU A 259 -7.49 0.45 20.64
N ALA A 260 -7.88 -0.22 19.56
CA ALA A 260 -9.23 -0.18 19.01
C ALA A 260 -10.29 -0.56 20.06
N ASP A 261 -10.07 -1.63 20.83
CA ASP A 261 -11.02 -2.07 21.87
C ASP A 261 -11.11 -1.09 23.06
N SER A 262 -10.03 -0.35 23.34
CA SER A 262 -9.96 0.57 24.48
C SER A 262 -10.54 1.96 24.19
N GLU A 263 -10.55 2.40 22.93
CA GLU A 263 -11.04 3.73 22.56
C GLU A 263 -12.58 3.78 22.59
N PRO A 264 -13.19 4.69 23.39
CA PRO A 264 -14.63 4.80 23.45
C PRO A 264 -15.17 5.43 22.15
N ARG A 265 -16.35 5.01 21.70
CA ARG A 265 -16.99 5.61 20.51
C ARG A 265 -17.33 7.10 20.69
N TRP A 266 -17.59 7.52 21.92
CA TRP A 266 -18.04 8.86 22.26
C TRP A 266 -17.23 9.45 23.40
N ILE A 267 -16.76 10.68 23.25
CA ILE A 267 -16.11 11.46 24.31
C ILE A 267 -17.18 12.26 25.04
N ARG A 268 -17.19 12.19 26.38
CA ARG A 268 -18.06 13.03 27.22
C ARG A 268 -17.25 14.20 27.76
N SER A 269 -17.71 15.43 27.51
CA SER A 269 -17.09 16.65 28.03
C SER A 269 -17.99 17.29 29.09
N PRO A 270 -17.45 17.77 30.22
CA PRO A 270 -18.20 18.60 31.17
C PRO A 270 -18.72 19.91 30.55
N ALA A 271 -18.10 20.38 29.46
CA ALA A 271 -18.47 21.62 28.78
C ALA A 271 -19.72 21.47 27.89
N THR A 272 -20.05 20.26 27.42
CA THR A 272 -21.17 20.01 26.50
C THR A 272 -22.01 18.81 26.94
N PRO A 273 -23.35 18.92 27.06
CA PRO A 273 -24.19 17.80 27.44
C PRO A 273 -24.29 16.71 26.36
N THR A 274 -24.00 17.06 25.10
CA THR A 274 -23.98 16.12 23.97
C THR A 274 -22.61 15.43 23.88
N PRO A 275 -22.55 14.09 23.78
CA PRO A 275 -21.30 13.38 23.53
C PRO A 275 -20.70 13.77 22.18
N LEU A 276 -19.38 13.97 22.16
CA LEU A 276 -18.60 14.26 20.96
C LEU A 276 -18.15 12.95 20.32
N GLN A 277 -18.06 12.91 18.99
CA GLN A 277 -17.49 11.79 18.26
C GLN A 277 -16.00 11.64 18.61
N ASN A 278 -15.50 10.41 18.73
CA ASN A 278 -14.09 10.15 18.99
C ASN A 278 -13.35 9.81 17.67
N SER A 279 -12.55 10.75 17.15
CA SER A 279 -11.69 10.50 15.98
C SER A 279 -10.73 9.34 16.21
N ARG A 280 -10.10 9.25 17.40
CA ARG A 280 -9.16 8.17 17.72
C ARG A 280 -9.74 6.77 17.60
N LYS A 281 -11.06 6.62 17.87
CA LYS A 281 -11.74 5.33 17.66
C LYS A 281 -11.82 4.99 16.18
N VAL A 282 -12.12 5.97 15.33
CA VAL A 282 -12.12 5.78 13.87
C VAL A 282 -10.72 5.42 13.39
N ASP A 283 -9.68 6.12 13.83
CA ASP A 283 -8.30 5.88 13.41
C ASP A 283 -7.81 4.49 13.83
N ALA A 284 -8.10 4.07 15.07
CA ALA A 284 -7.73 2.76 15.58
C ALA A 284 -8.48 1.63 14.85
N ASP A 285 -9.79 1.77 14.60
CA ASP A 285 -10.58 0.78 13.88
C ASP A 285 -10.16 0.66 12.40
N LEU A 286 -9.88 1.81 11.77
CA LEU A 286 -9.41 1.88 10.40
C LEU A 286 -8.08 1.13 10.29
N ASN A 287 -7.08 1.51 11.09
CA ASN A 287 -5.76 0.89 11.07
C ASN A 287 -5.80 -0.60 11.47
N ALA A 288 -6.71 -1.03 12.33
CA ALA A 288 -6.94 -2.45 12.60
C ALA A 288 -7.40 -3.21 11.34
N ALA A 289 -8.18 -2.59 10.46
CA ALA A 289 -8.56 -3.17 9.17
C ALA A 289 -7.39 -3.18 8.18
N LEU A 290 -6.64 -2.08 8.07
CA LEU A 290 -5.46 -1.99 7.19
C LEU A 290 -4.41 -3.05 7.52
N MET A 291 -4.12 -3.26 8.81
CA MET A 291 -3.17 -4.28 9.28
C MET A 291 -3.51 -5.68 8.75
N ARG A 292 -4.80 -6.00 8.64
CA ARG A 292 -5.29 -7.27 8.10
C ARG A 292 -5.13 -7.34 6.59
N GLU A 293 -5.35 -6.22 5.91
CA GLU A 293 -5.11 -6.11 4.47
C GLU A 293 -3.64 -6.38 4.11
N TYR A 294 -2.70 -5.75 4.82
CA TYR A 294 -1.26 -5.92 4.56
C TYR A 294 -0.75 -7.37 4.69
N VAL A 295 -1.41 -8.22 5.47
CA VAL A 295 -1.03 -9.63 5.64
C VAL A 295 -1.94 -10.60 4.88
N GLY A 296 -2.79 -10.10 3.98
CA GLY A 296 -3.63 -10.91 3.10
C GLY A 296 -4.93 -11.43 3.74
N LEU A 297 -5.34 -10.94 4.91
CA LEU A 297 -6.64 -11.23 5.55
C LEU A 297 -7.74 -10.35 4.93
N LEU A 298 -7.82 -10.35 3.60
CA LEU A 298 -8.59 -9.38 2.82
C LEU A 298 -10.10 -9.42 3.10
N ALA A 299 -10.66 -10.61 3.27
CA ALA A 299 -12.08 -10.75 3.62
C ALA A 299 -12.42 -10.13 4.99
N GLU A 300 -11.53 -10.26 5.98
CA GLU A 300 -11.74 -9.64 7.30
C GLU A 300 -11.59 -8.11 7.23
N ALA A 301 -10.55 -7.62 6.55
CA ALA A 301 -10.34 -6.20 6.32
C ALA A 301 -11.55 -5.55 5.63
N HIS A 302 -12.00 -6.13 4.51
CA HIS A 302 -13.15 -5.65 3.76
C HIS A 302 -14.44 -5.63 4.60
N GLY A 303 -14.66 -6.66 5.43
CA GLY A 303 -15.82 -6.73 6.31
C GLY A 303 -15.85 -5.61 7.35
N ARG A 304 -14.68 -5.28 7.95
CA ARG A 304 -14.53 -4.15 8.88
C ARG A 304 -14.78 -2.81 8.17
N LEU A 305 -14.13 -2.60 7.03
CA LEU A 305 -14.26 -1.36 6.24
C LEU A 305 -15.68 -1.13 5.72
N THR A 306 -16.38 -2.19 5.31
CA THR A 306 -17.78 -2.09 4.90
C THR A 306 -18.65 -1.61 6.05
N ALA A 307 -18.52 -2.20 7.24
CA ALA A 307 -19.29 -1.80 8.42
C ALA A 307 -19.00 -0.33 8.81
N MET A 308 -17.74 0.10 8.73
CA MET A 308 -17.36 1.49 8.96
C MET A 308 -17.95 2.44 7.91
N SER A 309 -17.95 2.04 6.64
CA SER A 309 -18.50 2.85 5.54
C SER A 309 -20.02 2.98 5.63
N ASP A 310 -20.72 1.93 6.08
CA ASP A 310 -22.16 1.97 6.33
C ASP A 310 -22.53 2.94 7.47
N GLU A 311 -21.69 3.03 8.51
CA GLU A 311 -21.88 3.97 9.63
C GLU A 311 -21.49 5.41 9.27
N ALA A 312 -20.42 5.59 8.47
CA ALA A 312 -19.88 6.88 8.08
C ALA A 312 -19.67 7.01 6.54
N PRO A 313 -20.76 7.01 5.74
CA PRO A 313 -20.67 6.97 4.28
C PRO A 313 -20.13 8.27 3.65
N ALA A 314 -19.87 9.32 4.41
CA ALA A 314 -19.26 10.56 3.91
C ALA A 314 -17.82 10.76 4.40
N ASN A 315 -17.21 9.76 5.06
CA ASN A 315 -15.81 9.81 5.46
C ASN A 315 -14.92 9.36 4.29
N ALA A 316 -14.07 10.27 3.79
CA ALA A 316 -13.21 10.03 2.64
C ALA A 316 -12.19 8.91 2.89
N ALA A 317 -11.49 8.92 4.03
CA ALA A 317 -10.48 7.93 4.37
C ALA A 317 -11.07 6.51 4.47
N ILE A 318 -12.22 6.33 5.12
CA ILE A 318 -12.90 5.02 5.18
C ILE A 318 -13.29 4.53 3.78
N ARG A 319 -13.82 5.42 2.92
CA ARG A 319 -14.15 5.05 1.55
C ARG A 319 -12.93 4.69 0.73
N ARG A 320 -11.85 5.46 0.85
CA ARG A 320 -10.59 5.18 0.17
C ARG A 320 -10.11 3.77 0.51
N GLU A 321 -10.02 3.44 1.79
CA GLU A 321 -9.54 2.12 2.24
C GLU A 321 -10.50 1.00 1.86
N LEU A 322 -11.82 1.25 1.86
CA LEU A 322 -12.78 0.30 1.30
C LEU A 322 -12.50 0.02 -0.18
N GLY A 323 -12.21 1.04 -0.97
CA GLY A 323 -11.86 0.91 -2.38
C GLY A 323 -10.55 0.16 -2.60
N MET A 324 -9.51 0.44 -1.80
CA MET A 324 -8.25 -0.32 -1.82
C MET A 324 -8.50 -1.80 -1.50
N SER A 325 -9.30 -2.09 -0.48
CA SER A 325 -9.68 -3.44 -0.10
C SER A 325 -10.47 -4.16 -1.21
N GLU A 326 -11.36 -3.46 -1.91
CA GLU A 326 -12.07 -3.99 -3.08
C GLU A 326 -11.10 -4.34 -4.21
N LEU A 327 -10.08 -3.52 -4.44
CA LEU A 327 -9.04 -3.78 -5.43
C LEU A 327 -8.20 -5.02 -5.06
N SER A 328 -7.72 -5.09 -3.82
CA SER A 328 -6.96 -6.23 -3.27
C SER A 328 -7.71 -7.56 -3.42
N ARG A 329 -9.05 -7.52 -3.32
CA ARG A 329 -9.91 -8.71 -3.50
C ARG A 329 -10.16 -9.09 -4.96
N GLY A 330 -9.75 -8.25 -5.90
CA GLY A 330 -9.88 -8.46 -7.34
C GLY A 330 -11.12 -7.82 -7.96
N TRP A 331 -11.62 -6.71 -7.40
CA TRP A 331 -12.78 -5.98 -7.91
C TRP A 331 -12.43 -4.56 -8.39
N PRO A 332 -11.61 -4.43 -9.44
CA PRO A 332 -11.04 -3.15 -9.82
C PRO A 332 -12.07 -2.15 -10.36
N ARG A 333 -13.20 -2.57 -10.95
CA ARG A 333 -14.25 -1.61 -11.35
C ARG A 333 -14.96 -1.04 -10.13
N ARG A 334 -15.34 -1.91 -9.20
CA ARG A 334 -15.96 -1.50 -7.95
C ARG A 334 -15.03 -0.58 -7.14
N ALA A 335 -13.76 -0.95 -7.05
CA ALA A 335 -12.73 -0.12 -6.43
C ALA A 335 -12.62 1.25 -7.11
N SER A 336 -12.55 1.29 -8.45
CA SER A 336 -12.50 2.54 -9.22
C SER A 336 -13.67 3.47 -8.90
N ASP A 337 -14.90 2.95 -8.80
CA ASP A 337 -16.08 3.72 -8.42
C ASP A 337 -15.97 4.25 -6.97
N THR A 338 -15.62 3.37 -6.02
CA THR A 338 -15.49 3.72 -4.60
C THR A 338 -14.38 4.75 -4.34
N LEU A 339 -13.23 4.60 -5.01
CA LEU A 339 -12.09 5.52 -4.92
C LEU A 339 -12.40 6.87 -5.57
N THR A 340 -13.11 6.87 -6.70
CA THR A 340 -13.57 8.13 -7.32
C THR A 340 -14.51 8.88 -6.37
N ILE A 341 -15.40 8.18 -5.66
CA ILE A 341 -16.25 8.81 -4.63
C ILE A 341 -15.38 9.39 -3.50
N ALA A 342 -14.38 8.63 -3.01
CA ALA A 342 -13.46 9.11 -1.98
C ALA A 342 -12.76 10.42 -2.41
N GLY A 343 -12.20 10.46 -3.63
CA GLY A 343 -11.56 11.66 -4.19
C GLY A 343 -12.50 12.85 -4.43
N THR A 344 -13.83 12.62 -4.50
CA THR A 344 -14.80 13.74 -4.51
C THR A 344 -15.15 14.27 -3.12
N LEU A 345 -14.96 13.46 -2.07
CA LEU A 345 -15.17 13.86 -0.68
C LEU A 345 -13.96 14.62 -0.13
N ASP A 346 -12.75 14.20 -0.54
CA ASP A 346 -11.50 14.88 -0.28
C ASP A 346 -10.68 14.95 -1.57
N THR A 347 -10.59 16.14 -2.15
CA THR A 347 -9.89 16.37 -3.43
C THR A 347 -8.37 16.40 -3.31
N ASN A 348 -7.84 16.37 -2.08
CA ASN A 348 -6.40 16.39 -1.81
C ASN A 348 -5.90 15.02 -1.28
N ASP A 349 -6.76 13.99 -1.26
CA ASP A 349 -6.39 12.64 -0.79
C ASP A 349 -5.54 11.91 -1.82
N ILE A 350 -4.22 12.03 -1.69
CA ILE A 350 -3.25 11.32 -2.54
C ILE A 350 -3.46 9.80 -2.55
N GLY A 351 -4.00 9.21 -1.49
CA GLY A 351 -4.21 7.77 -1.44
C GLY A 351 -5.38 7.34 -2.33
N ALA A 352 -6.39 8.20 -2.52
CA ALA A 352 -7.49 7.93 -3.44
C ALA A 352 -7.00 7.99 -4.89
N ASP A 353 -6.15 8.97 -5.22
CA ASP A 353 -5.53 9.10 -6.55
C ASP A 353 -4.64 7.90 -6.88
N LEU A 354 -3.77 7.48 -5.94
CA LEU A 354 -2.94 6.29 -6.12
C LEU A 354 -3.81 5.02 -6.25
N GLY A 355 -4.92 4.91 -5.52
CA GLY A 355 -5.86 3.82 -5.71
C GLY A 355 -6.50 3.81 -7.10
N VAL A 356 -6.82 4.99 -7.67
CA VAL A 356 -7.34 5.11 -9.05
C VAL A 356 -6.27 4.69 -10.06
N VAL A 357 -4.99 5.05 -9.82
CA VAL A 357 -3.85 4.54 -10.60
C VAL A 357 -3.84 3.01 -10.60
N ASP A 358 -3.87 2.38 -9.42
CA ASP A 358 -3.83 0.92 -9.30
C ASP A 358 -5.05 0.23 -9.95
N ALA A 359 -6.25 0.82 -9.80
CA ALA A 359 -7.46 0.31 -10.44
C ALA A 359 -7.40 0.41 -11.97
N ASN A 360 -6.85 1.49 -12.52
CA ASN A 360 -6.64 1.66 -13.95
C ASN A 360 -5.61 0.65 -14.49
N ARG A 361 -4.49 0.44 -13.78
CA ARG A 361 -3.48 -0.60 -14.12
C ARG A 361 -4.11 -1.99 -14.12
N ALA A 362 -4.86 -2.36 -13.07
CA ALA A 362 -5.57 -3.63 -12.98
C ALA A 362 -6.63 -3.83 -14.07
N LEU A 363 -7.15 -2.75 -14.65
CA LEU A 363 -8.09 -2.76 -15.76
C LEU A 363 -7.42 -2.64 -17.13
N ASN A 364 -6.09 -2.61 -17.27
CA ASN A 364 -5.43 -2.31 -18.55
C ASN A 364 -5.88 -0.96 -19.16
N ASP A 365 -6.32 -0.01 -18.33
CA ASP A 365 -6.77 1.35 -18.71
C ASP A 365 -5.62 2.36 -18.52
N TYR A 366 -4.49 2.11 -19.18
CA TYR A 366 -3.25 2.84 -18.94
C TYR A 366 -3.31 4.33 -19.30
N ALA A 367 -4.23 4.74 -20.18
CA ALA A 367 -4.44 6.15 -20.51
C ALA A 367 -4.87 6.99 -19.29
N GLY A 368 -5.51 6.36 -18.28
CA GLY A 368 -5.91 7.00 -17.04
C GLY A 368 -4.84 7.03 -15.94
N VAL A 369 -3.68 6.38 -16.14
CA VAL A 369 -2.64 6.25 -15.10
C VAL A 369 -1.83 7.53 -14.92
N GLU A 370 -1.27 8.05 -16.02
CA GLU A 370 -0.37 9.21 -15.96
C GLU A 370 -1.01 10.47 -15.37
N PRO A 371 -2.27 10.84 -15.72
CA PRO A 371 -2.91 12.01 -15.13
C PRO A 371 -3.11 11.90 -13.60
N ALA A 372 -3.63 10.77 -13.12
CA ALA A 372 -3.86 10.56 -11.69
C ALA A 372 -2.54 10.54 -10.88
N LEU A 373 -1.49 9.96 -11.46
CA LEU A 373 -0.16 9.95 -10.83
C LEU A 373 0.47 11.35 -10.77
N GLN A 374 0.30 12.18 -11.80
CA GLN A 374 0.79 13.57 -11.80
C GLN A 374 0.10 14.44 -10.74
N ASP A 375 -1.19 14.23 -10.52
CA ASP A 375 -1.94 14.93 -9.46
C ASP A 375 -1.37 14.56 -8.08
N ALA A 376 -1.18 13.26 -7.80
CA ALA A 376 -0.55 12.79 -6.57
C ALA A 376 0.89 13.31 -6.38
N GLU A 377 1.69 13.38 -7.45
CA GLU A 377 3.04 13.97 -7.43
C GLU A 377 3.04 15.47 -7.11
N SER A 378 2.01 16.19 -7.53
CA SER A 378 1.87 17.62 -7.23
C SER A 378 1.47 17.87 -5.76
N LEU A 379 0.66 16.99 -5.19
CA LEU A 379 0.15 17.09 -3.82
C LEU A 379 1.14 16.54 -2.78
N ALA A 380 2.02 15.61 -3.15
CA ALA A 380 2.98 15.02 -2.21
C ALA A 380 4.35 14.68 -2.86
N PRO A 381 5.09 15.68 -3.39
CA PRO A 381 6.32 15.45 -4.15
C PRO A 381 7.47 14.81 -3.37
N ARG A 382 7.42 14.85 -2.02
CA ARG A 382 8.45 14.21 -1.18
C ARG A 382 8.04 12.83 -0.65
N SER A 383 6.78 12.43 -0.82
CA SER A 383 6.24 11.16 -0.31
C SER A 383 7.01 9.95 -0.88
N PRO A 384 7.54 9.05 -0.02
CA PRO A 384 8.12 7.79 -0.46
C PRO A 384 7.12 6.92 -1.24
N ARG A 385 5.84 6.91 -0.83
CA ARG A 385 4.78 6.13 -1.47
C ARG A 385 4.55 6.58 -2.92
N VAL A 386 4.45 7.89 -3.17
CA VAL A 386 4.27 8.44 -4.52
C VAL A 386 5.49 8.13 -5.40
N LYS A 387 6.71 8.27 -4.86
CA LYS A 387 7.95 7.92 -5.58
C LYS A 387 8.00 6.42 -5.93
N GLN A 388 7.59 5.55 -5.01
CA GLN A 388 7.54 4.11 -5.26
C GLN A 388 6.51 3.76 -6.34
N GLU A 389 5.35 4.40 -6.32
CA GLU A 389 4.31 4.21 -7.34
C GLU A 389 4.79 4.68 -8.72
N ARG A 390 5.43 5.86 -8.81
CA ARG A 390 6.07 6.34 -10.04
C ARG A 390 7.12 5.35 -10.57
N GLN A 391 7.99 4.84 -9.69
CA GLN A 391 8.97 3.83 -10.09
C GLN A 391 8.31 2.52 -10.54
N SER A 392 7.19 2.13 -9.92
CA SER A 392 6.41 0.97 -10.34
C SER A 392 5.82 1.18 -11.73
N TRP A 393 5.23 2.35 -11.98
CA TRP A 393 4.67 2.67 -13.27
C TRP A 393 5.74 2.78 -14.36
N GLU A 394 6.92 3.34 -14.06
CA GLU A 394 8.05 3.36 -14.99
C GLU A 394 8.57 1.97 -15.34
N ARG A 395 8.61 1.05 -14.35
CA ARG A 395 8.96 -0.36 -14.59
C ARG A 395 7.93 -1.03 -15.48
N GLU A 396 6.65 -0.92 -15.11
CA GLU A 396 5.57 -1.51 -15.89
C GLU A 396 5.58 -0.97 -17.30
N ARG A 397 5.58 0.36 -17.50
CA ARG A 397 5.64 1.00 -18.82
C ARG A 397 6.91 0.67 -19.61
N GLY A 398 7.99 0.28 -18.94
CA GLY A 398 9.29 -0.03 -19.53
C GLY A 398 9.36 -1.33 -20.30
N TRP A 399 10.59 -1.78 -20.60
CA TRP A 399 10.82 -3.08 -21.21
C TRP A 399 10.45 -4.20 -20.25
N GLN A 400 9.75 -5.21 -20.75
CA GLN A 400 9.38 -6.41 -20.01
C GLN A 400 10.00 -7.65 -20.66
N PHE A 401 10.39 -8.63 -19.86
CA PHE A 401 10.83 -9.92 -20.40
C PHE A 401 10.44 -11.08 -19.50
N ASP A 402 10.22 -12.23 -20.14
CA ASP A 402 9.87 -13.49 -19.51
C ASP A 402 10.71 -14.61 -20.10
N ILE A 403 11.30 -15.42 -19.24
CA ILE A 403 11.99 -16.64 -19.62
C ILE A 403 11.43 -17.78 -18.77
N THR A 404 10.97 -18.82 -19.45
CA THR A 404 10.54 -20.08 -18.82
C THR A 404 11.33 -21.22 -19.44
N GLN A 405 11.76 -22.15 -18.59
CA GLN A 405 12.47 -23.36 -18.99
C GLN A 405 11.92 -24.52 -18.18
N ALA A 406 11.50 -25.58 -18.86
CA ALA A 406 11.12 -26.85 -18.26
C ALA A 406 12.04 -27.95 -18.79
N ASN A 407 12.47 -28.86 -17.93
CA ASN A 407 13.20 -30.07 -18.32
C ASN A 407 12.54 -31.27 -17.66
N GLY A 408 11.97 -32.16 -18.46
CA GLY A 408 11.31 -33.37 -17.99
C GLY A 408 12.13 -34.62 -18.23
N LYS A 409 11.95 -35.60 -17.34
CA LYS A 409 12.41 -36.98 -17.51
C LYS A 409 11.27 -37.93 -17.23
N GLY A 410 10.89 -38.70 -18.24
CA GLY A 410 9.85 -39.73 -18.15
C GLY A 410 10.41 -41.10 -17.74
N SER A 411 9.51 -42.01 -17.36
CA SER A 411 9.79 -43.43 -17.17
C SER A 411 9.46 -44.30 -18.39
N SER A 412 8.93 -43.69 -19.45
CA SER A 412 8.50 -44.34 -20.69
C SER A 412 8.80 -43.42 -21.88
N PRO A 413 9.29 -43.97 -23.00
CA PRO A 413 9.70 -43.16 -24.13
C PRO A 413 8.51 -42.69 -24.98
N ASP A 414 7.29 -43.22 -24.76
CA ASP A 414 6.12 -42.96 -25.61
C ASP A 414 5.69 -41.49 -25.69
N TYR A 415 6.12 -40.67 -24.73
CA TYR A 415 5.87 -39.22 -24.62
C TYR A 415 7.14 -38.37 -24.60
N GLY A 416 8.31 -39.02 -24.70
CA GLY A 416 9.63 -38.43 -24.50
C GLY A 416 10.29 -38.94 -23.22
N ASP A 417 11.38 -39.72 -23.35
CA ASP A 417 12.18 -40.17 -22.18
C ASP A 417 12.83 -38.97 -21.47
N ARG A 418 13.20 -37.96 -22.26
CA ARG A 418 13.70 -36.67 -21.83
C ARG A 418 13.09 -35.61 -22.73
N ASP A 419 12.59 -34.54 -22.13
CA ASP A 419 12.05 -33.41 -22.87
C ASP A 419 12.56 -32.10 -22.27
N SER A 420 12.56 -31.06 -23.10
CA SER A 420 12.90 -29.70 -22.71
C SER A 420 11.98 -28.74 -23.42
N GLU A 421 11.53 -27.70 -22.73
CA GLU A 421 10.79 -26.59 -23.33
C GLU A 421 11.32 -25.27 -22.79
N THR A 422 11.60 -24.34 -23.69
CA THR A 422 12.08 -22.98 -23.39
C THR A 422 11.18 -22.00 -24.11
N GLN A 423 10.68 -21.00 -23.40
CA GLN A 423 10.08 -19.82 -24.00
C GLN A 423 10.76 -18.57 -23.46
N ALA A 424 11.20 -17.70 -24.37
CA ALA A 424 11.70 -16.38 -24.07
C ALA A 424 10.84 -15.33 -24.78
N THR A 425 10.41 -14.31 -24.06
CA THR A 425 9.59 -13.21 -24.53
C THR A 425 10.23 -11.90 -24.10
N ILE A 426 10.29 -10.93 -25.01
CA ILE A 426 10.66 -9.54 -24.72
C ILE A 426 9.61 -8.62 -25.32
N MET A 427 9.17 -7.65 -24.54
CA MET A 427 8.17 -6.67 -24.95
C MET A 427 8.75 -5.26 -24.87
N SER A 428 8.47 -4.46 -25.89
CA SER A 428 8.81 -3.04 -25.92
C SER A 428 8.16 -2.29 -24.76
N PRO A 429 8.62 -1.07 -24.44
CA PRO A 429 7.85 -0.13 -23.64
C PRO A 429 6.44 0.07 -24.20
N LEU A 430 5.51 0.48 -23.34
CA LEU A 430 4.13 0.76 -23.71
C LEU A 430 4.07 1.98 -24.65
N LEU A 431 3.53 1.76 -25.84
CA LEU A 431 3.39 2.73 -26.91
C LEU A 431 1.97 3.30 -26.91
N ALA A 432 1.87 4.62 -26.82
CA ALA A 432 0.60 5.35 -26.80
C ALA A 432 -0.42 4.75 -25.81
N ASP A 433 0.07 4.31 -24.64
CA ASP A 433 -0.72 3.74 -23.54
C ASP A 433 -1.57 2.50 -23.89
N HIS A 434 -1.33 1.89 -25.06
CA HIS A 434 -2.19 0.83 -25.57
C HIS A 434 -1.45 -0.34 -26.20
N TRP A 435 -0.20 -0.17 -26.66
CA TRP A 435 0.43 -1.16 -27.53
C TRP A 435 1.83 -1.56 -27.08
N ARG A 436 2.19 -2.82 -27.29
CA ARG A 436 3.57 -3.30 -27.21
C ARG A 436 3.93 -4.12 -28.42
N ILE A 437 5.18 -4.00 -28.85
CA ILE A 437 5.79 -4.91 -29.82
C ILE A 437 6.47 -6.02 -29.04
N LEU A 438 6.28 -7.26 -29.49
CA LEU A 438 6.75 -8.49 -28.87
C LEU A 438 7.80 -9.15 -29.76
N GLY A 439 8.90 -9.61 -29.14
CA GLY A 439 9.76 -10.66 -29.69
C GLY A 439 9.59 -11.95 -28.88
N ILE A 440 9.43 -13.08 -29.56
CA ILE A 440 9.19 -14.38 -28.92
C ILE A 440 10.06 -15.46 -29.55
N GLY A 441 10.68 -16.27 -28.69
CA GLY A 441 11.39 -17.50 -29.06
C GLY A 441 10.82 -18.69 -28.28
N ARG A 442 10.51 -19.78 -28.96
CA ARG A 442 10.08 -21.04 -28.38
C ARG A 442 10.96 -22.17 -28.92
N TYR A 443 11.52 -22.94 -28.00
CA TYR A 443 12.29 -24.14 -28.27
C TYR A 443 11.65 -25.29 -27.49
N ALA A 444 11.40 -26.42 -28.13
CA ALA A 444 10.98 -27.62 -27.43
C ALA A 444 11.65 -28.84 -28.06
N SER A 445 12.11 -29.80 -27.26
CA SER A 445 12.72 -31.03 -27.76
C SER A 445 12.34 -32.24 -26.93
N ALA A 446 12.40 -33.42 -27.53
CA ALA A 446 12.16 -34.68 -26.86
C ALA A 446 12.97 -35.83 -27.49
N ASP A 447 13.43 -36.74 -26.64
CA ASP A 447 14.03 -38.01 -27.05
C ASP A 447 12.95 -39.10 -27.09
N LEU A 448 12.57 -39.52 -28.30
CA LEU A 448 11.52 -40.50 -28.57
C LEU A 448 12.11 -41.84 -29.04
N PRO A 449 11.35 -42.96 -29.03
CA PRO A 449 11.77 -44.23 -29.62
C PRO A 449 12.17 -44.10 -31.09
N GLU A 450 11.48 -43.22 -31.82
CA GLU A 450 11.74 -42.94 -33.24
C GLU A 450 12.99 -42.08 -33.47
N GLY A 451 13.46 -41.39 -32.43
CA GLY A 451 14.63 -40.51 -32.47
C GLY A 451 14.37 -39.14 -31.83
N HIS A 452 15.37 -38.28 -31.94
CA HIS A 452 15.30 -36.92 -31.41
C HIS A 452 14.37 -36.05 -32.26
N VAL A 453 13.46 -35.33 -31.60
CA VAL A 453 12.60 -34.31 -32.22
C VAL A 453 12.80 -32.96 -31.57
N GLU A 454 12.71 -31.91 -32.37
CA GLU A 454 12.76 -30.53 -31.88
C GLU A 454 11.74 -29.65 -32.62
N ARG A 455 11.29 -28.60 -31.95
CA ARG A 455 10.44 -27.54 -32.46
C ARG A 455 11.08 -26.22 -32.11
N GLU A 456 11.43 -25.47 -33.14
CA GLU A 456 12.05 -24.16 -32.99
C GLU A 456 11.20 -23.11 -33.69
N ARG A 457 10.84 -22.06 -32.95
CA ARG A 457 9.99 -20.98 -33.45
C ARG A 457 10.48 -19.65 -32.92
N PHE A 458 10.76 -18.72 -33.83
CA PHE A 458 11.14 -17.35 -33.48
C PHE A 458 10.26 -16.39 -34.25
N GLY A 459 9.71 -15.40 -33.56
CA GLY A 459 8.68 -14.55 -34.13
C GLY A 459 8.55 -13.19 -33.48
N LEU A 460 7.64 -12.43 -34.06
CA LEU A 460 7.26 -11.10 -33.61
C LEU A 460 5.74 -11.03 -33.46
N GLY A 461 5.30 -10.15 -32.57
CA GLY A 461 3.89 -9.89 -32.37
C GLY A 461 3.62 -8.46 -31.90
N VAL A 462 2.33 -8.18 -31.74
CA VAL A 462 1.83 -6.97 -31.12
C VAL A 462 0.83 -7.37 -30.04
N ARG A 463 0.92 -6.73 -28.88
CA ARG A 463 -0.06 -6.83 -27.80
C ARG A 463 -0.75 -5.48 -27.61
N GLY A 464 -2.06 -5.51 -27.41
CA GLY A 464 -2.94 -4.36 -27.29
C GLY A 464 -3.73 -4.40 -25.99
N TYR A 465 -3.94 -3.23 -25.40
CA TYR A 465 -4.58 -3.03 -24.11
C TYR A 465 -5.68 -1.97 -24.21
N ALA A 466 -6.82 -2.28 -23.60
CA ALA A 466 -7.91 -1.34 -23.36
C ALA A 466 -8.59 -1.73 -22.04
N ARG A 467 -9.50 -0.88 -21.54
CA ARG A 467 -10.19 -1.12 -20.28
C ARG A 467 -10.88 -2.51 -20.23
N GLY A 468 -10.34 -3.41 -19.41
CA GLY A 468 -10.74 -4.79 -19.22
C GLY A 468 -10.31 -5.76 -20.32
N LEU A 469 -9.57 -5.32 -21.34
CA LEU A 469 -9.19 -6.09 -22.52
C LEU A 469 -7.68 -6.14 -22.68
N GLU A 470 -7.16 -7.35 -22.85
CA GLU A 470 -5.84 -7.61 -23.42
C GLU A 470 -6.01 -8.45 -24.67
N ALA A 471 -5.31 -8.13 -25.75
CA ALA A 471 -5.31 -8.91 -26.98
C ALA A 471 -3.92 -8.97 -27.59
N TYR A 472 -3.61 -10.04 -28.33
CA TYR A 472 -2.35 -10.15 -29.05
C TYR A 472 -2.53 -10.81 -30.41
N VAL A 473 -1.61 -10.50 -31.33
CA VAL A 473 -1.43 -11.21 -32.59
C VAL A 473 0.06 -11.39 -32.84
N GLN A 474 0.47 -12.57 -33.26
CA GLN A 474 1.88 -12.88 -33.51
C GLN A 474 2.09 -13.88 -34.64
N ALA A 475 3.28 -13.85 -35.23
CA ALA A 475 3.71 -14.77 -36.27
C ALA A 475 5.06 -15.37 -35.90
N LEU A 476 5.12 -16.70 -35.81
CA LEU A 476 6.31 -17.47 -35.46
C LEU A 476 6.64 -18.50 -36.55
N PRO A 477 7.46 -18.11 -37.54
CA PRO A 477 8.10 -19.05 -38.45
C PRO A 477 8.79 -20.19 -37.70
N SER A 478 8.71 -21.41 -38.25
CA SER A 478 9.52 -22.52 -37.78
C SER A 478 10.91 -22.48 -38.41
N THR A 479 11.92 -22.85 -37.63
CA THR A 479 13.30 -23.09 -38.08
C THR A 479 13.71 -24.56 -37.98
N ASP A 480 12.79 -25.44 -37.59
CA ASP A 480 13.01 -26.87 -37.47
C ASP A 480 12.80 -27.62 -38.81
N ARG A 481 13.27 -28.87 -38.86
CA ARG A 481 13.19 -29.75 -40.05
C ARG A 481 11.94 -30.63 -40.11
N PHE A 482 11.12 -30.63 -39.06
CA PHE A 482 9.98 -31.55 -38.92
C PHE A 482 8.72 -30.94 -39.50
N VAL A 483 8.47 -29.66 -39.21
CA VAL A 483 7.28 -28.93 -39.63
C VAL A 483 7.67 -27.54 -40.12
N SER A 484 7.76 -27.36 -41.45
CA SER A 484 8.01 -26.06 -42.07
C SER A 484 6.74 -25.22 -42.19
N ARG A 485 6.14 -24.82 -41.05
CA ARG A 485 4.93 -23.96 -41.00
C ARG A 485 5.08 -22.82 -40.01
N THR A 486 4.77 -21.60 -40.48
CA THR A 486 4.56 -20.43 -39.61
C THR A 486 3.32 -20.64 -38.73
N ALA A 487 3.48 -20.46 -37.43
CA ALA A 487 2.37 -20.34 -36.50
C ALA A 487 1.91 -18.88 -36.50
N PHE A 488 0.68 -18.64 -36.96
CA PHE A 488 -0.04 -17.41 -36.68
C PHE A 488 -0.89 -17.66 -35.45
N GLU A 489 -0.74 -16.80 -34.45
CA GLU A 489 -1.45 -16.90 -33.20
C GLU A 489 -2.14 -15.59 -32.90
N ALA A 490 -3.35 -15.68 -32.35
CA ALA A 490 -4.11 -14.53 -31.90
C ALA A 490 -4.90 -14.94 -30.66
N GLY A 491 -4.90 -14.07 -29.65
CA GLY A 491 -5.66 -14.31 -28.44
C GLY A 491 -6.19 -13.03 -27.84
N ALA A 492 -7.22 -13.15 -27.01
CA ALA A 492 -7.78 -12.04 -26.27
C ALA A 492 -8.39 -12.51 -24.96
N THR A 493 -8.19 -11.73 -23.90
CA THR A 493 -8.87 -11.87 -22.60
C THR A 493 -9.65 -10.60 -22.34
N TYR A 494 -10.96 -10.75 -22.06
CA TYR A 494 -11.85 -9.66 -21.72
C TYR A 494 -12.52 -9.92 -20.37
N ALA A 495 -12.17 -9.12 -19.37
CA ALA A 495 -12.89 -9.02 -18.12
C ALA A 495 -14.19 -8.26 -18.37
N ILE A 496 -15.33 -8.96 -18.43
CA ILE A 496 -16.66 -8.36 -18.68
C ILE A 496 -17.12 -7.58 -17.44
N THR A 497 -16.87 -8.16 -16.27
CA THR A 497 -17.15 -7.57 -14.94
C THR A 497 -15.99 -7.93 -14.01
N ASP A 498 -16.05 -7.48 -12.76
CA ASP A 498 -15.09 -7.89 -11.72
C ASP A 498 -15.18 -9.38 -11.38
N HIS A 499 -16.27 -10.05 -11.76
CA HIS A 499 -16.49 -11.46 -11.48
C HIS A 499 -16.37 -12.37 -12.69
N TRP A 500 -16.44 -11.85 -13.90
CA TRP A 500 -16.53 -12.65 -15.12
C TRP A 500 -15.52 -12.17 -16.15
N ALA A 501 -14.72 -13.10 -16.64
CA ALA A 501 -13.84 -12.89 -17.78
C ALA A 501 -14.03 -14.02 -18.81
N VAL A 502 -13.79 -13.67 -20.07
CA VAL A 502 -13.73 -14.63 -21.18
C VAL A 502 -12.38 -14.51 -21.86
N ALA A 503 -11.81 -15.63 -22.26
CA ALA A 503 -10.58 -15.66 -23.03
C ALA A 503 -10.73 -16.57 -24.25
N ALA A 504 -10.06 -16.23 -25.34
CA ALA A 504 -9.97 -17.09 -26.50
C ALA A 504 -8.56 -17.01 -27.10
N ASP A 505 -8.00 -18.16 -27.45
CA ASP A 505 -6.66 -18.29 -28.00
C ASP A 505 -6.71 -19.20 -29.24
N TRP A 506 -6.21 -18.71 -30.35
CA TRP A 506 -6.19 -19.43 -31.62
C TRP A 506 -4.76 -19.55 -32.13
N SER A 507 -4.42 -20.71 -32.68
CA SER A 507 -3.16 -20.93 -33.40
C SER A 507 -3.36 -21.70 -34.69
N SER A 508 -2.67 -21.28 -35.75
CA SER A 508 -2.64 -22.02 -37.02
C SER A 508 -1.75 -23.27 -36.99
N ALA A 509 -0.84 -23.35 -36.01
CA ALA A 509 0.08 -24.45 -35.78
C ALA A 509 0.43 -24.51 -34.28
N GLY A 510 -0.54 -24.96 -33.48
CA GLY A 510 -0.51 -24.89 -32.01
C GLY A 510 0.69 -25.57 -31.36
N ALA A 511 1.17 -24.96 -30.28
CA ALA A 511 2.27 -25.50 -29.48
C ALA A 511 1.84 -26.75 -28.68
N ASP A 512 0.55 -26.89 -28.36
CA ASP A 512 0.03 -28.05 -27.60
C ASP A 512 -0.05 -29.36 -28.42
N VAL A 513 0.37 -29.31 -29.69
CA VAL A 513 0.55 -30.52 -30.49
C VAL A 513 1.73 -31.33 -29.91
N PRO A 514 1.55 -32.62 -29.58
CA PRO A 514 2.62 -33.44 -29.03
C PRO A 514 3.85 -33.47 -29.95
N LEU A 515 5.05 -33.37 -29.37
CA LEU A 515 6.31 -33.41 -30.12
C LEU A 515 6.45 -34.71 -30.93
N ARG A 516 5.94 -35.83 -30.43
CA ARG A 516 5.88 -37.09 -31.21
C ARG A 516 5.03 -36.96 -32.48
N ALA A 517 3.91 -36.22 -32.45
CA ALA A 517 3.13 -35.96 -33.66
C ALA A 517 3.94 -35.11 -34.67
N GLN A 518 4.69 -34.13 -34.17
CA GLN A 518 5.57 -33.30 -34.98
C GLN A 518 6.70 -34.09 -35.64
N TYR A 519 7.27 -35.10 -34.98
CA TYR A 519 8.25 -36.00 -35.61
C TYR A 519 7.73 -36.59 -36.94
N TYR A 520 6.43 -36.88 -37.01
CA TYR A 520 5.75 -37.39 -38.21
C TYR A 520 5.19 -36.29 -39.13
N GLY A 521 5.60 -35.03 -38.96
CA GLY A 521 5.16 -33.89 -39.77
C GLY A 521 3.72 -33.45 -39.51
N ILE A 522 3.13 -33.86 -38.38
CA ILE A 522 1.74 -33.56 -38.04
C ILE A 522 1.66 -32.23 -37.28
N THR A 523 0.72 -31.38 -37.67
CA THR A 523 0.41 -30.09 -37.02
C THR A 523 -1.07 -29.98 -36.73
N ALA A 524 -1.47 -29.04 -35.88
CA ALA A 524 -2.89 -28.75 -35.66
C ALA A 524 -3.18 -27.25 -35.63
N LYS A 525 -4.36 -26.90 -36.14
CA LYS A 525 -4.99 -25.61 -35.84
C LYS A 525 -5.75 -25.78 -34.51
N THR A 526 -5.48 -24.92 -33.54
CA THR A 526 -6.10 -24.98 -32.21
C THR A 526 -6.96 -23.74 -31.95
N LEU A 527 -8.02 -23.92 -31.18
CA LEU A 527 -8.84 -22.87 -30.61
C LEU A 527 -9.20 -23.28 -29.18
N ASP A 528 -8.78 -22.47 -28.24
CA ASP A 528 -9.13 -22.57 -26.83
C ASP A 528 -10.05 -21.42 -26.48
N THR A 529 -11.07 -21.69 -25.67
CA THR A 529 -12.00 -20.68 -25.19
C THR A 529 -12.29 -20.95 -23.73
N SER A 530 -12.07 -19.94 -22.89
CA SER A 530 -12.22 -20.02 -21.45
C SER A 530 -13.29 -19.06 -20.94
N VAL A 531 -14.08 -19.51 -19.97
CA VAL A 531 -14.91 -18.67 -19.11
C VAL A 531 -14.34 -18.76 -17.70
N ILE A 532 -14.06 -17.62 -17.11
CA ILE A 532 -13.49 -17.50 -15.77
C ILE A 532 -14.50 -16.74 -14.92
N TRP A 533 -14.94 -17.37 -13.84
CA TRP A 533 -15.70 -16.71 -12.79
C TRP A 533 -14.84 -16.61 -11.52
N ARG A 534 -14.69 -15.40 -10.98
CA ARG A 534 -13.94 -15.16 -9.75
C ARG A 534 -14.84 -14.42 -8.76
N ALA A 535 -15.11 -15.04 -7.61
CA ALA A 535 -15.86 -14.36 -6.56
C ALA A 535 -14.98 -13.27 -5.91
N SER A 536 -13.75 -13.63 -5.54
CA SER A 536 -12.71 -12.75 -4.99
C SER A 536 -11.37 -13.50 -4.98
N GLU A 537 -10.39 -13.11 -4.16
CA GLU A 537 -9.18 -13.88 -3.84
C GLU A 537 -9.46 -15.29 -3.28
N LEU A 538 -10.69 -15.55 -2.81
CA LEU A 538 -11.06 -16.80 -2.15
C LEU A 538 -11.58 -17.89 -3.09
N THR A 539 -12.19 -17.53 -4.23
CA THR A 539 -12.88 -18.53 -5.06
C THR A 539 -12.75 -18.18 -6.53
N GLN A 540 -12.32 -19.16 -7.32
CA GLN A 540 -12.29 -19.07 -8.77
C GLN A 540 -12.79 -20.36 -9.40
N VAL A 541 -13.60 -20.23 -10.46
CA VAL A 541 -14.02 -21.30 -11.35
C VAL A 541 -13.54 -20.96 -12.75
N LYS A 542 -12.87 -21.90 -13.43
CA LYS A 542 -12.47 -21.75 -14.84
C LYS A 542 -12.98 -22.94 -15.62
N VAL A 543 -13.63 -22.67 -16.75
CA VAL A 543 -14.03 -23.69 -17.72
C VAL A 543 -13.41 -23.34 -19.06
N THR A 544 -12.61 -24.25 -19.60
CA THR A 544 -11.95 -24.15 -20.91
C THR A 544 -12.51 -25.23 -21.83
N ALA A 545 -12.85 -24.84 -23.05
CA ALA A 545 -13.16 -25.75 -24.14
C ALA A 545 -12.12 -25.57 -25.24
N SER A 546 -11.62 -26.70 -25.76
CA SER A 546 -10.52 -26.75 -26.72
C SER A 546 -10.94 -27.50 -27.97
N GLN A 547 -10.57 -26.99 -29.14
CA GLN A 547 -10.78 -27.65 -30.43
C GLN A 547 -9.47 -27.69 -31.21
N GLY A 548 -9.05 -28.88 -31.63
CA GLY A 548 -7.88 -29.11 -32.47
C GLY A 548 -8.27 -29.76 -33.79
N ARG A 549 -7.80 -29.21 -34.92
CA ARG A 549 -7.89 -29.83 -36.24
C ARG A 549 -6.49 -30.16 -36.73
N PHE A 550 -6.12 -31.43 -36.65
CA PHE A 550 -4.81 -31.93 -37.02
C PHE A 550 -4.71 -32.12 -38.54
N SER A 551 -3.48 -32.06 -39.07
CA SER A 551 -3.18 -32.22 -40.49
C SER A 551 -3.28 -33.67 -40.99
N ASP A 552 -3.46 -34.62 -40.08
CA ASP A 552 -3.65 -36.05 -40.34
C ASP A 552 -5.15 -36.45 -40.30
N ASP A 553 -6.03 -35.45 -40.42
CA ASP A 553 -7.50 -35.48 -40.35
C ASP A 553 -8.10 -35.75 -38.96
N ASN A 554 -7.28 -35.91 -37.92
CA ASN A 554 -7.80 -36.04 -36.57
C ASN A 554 -8.43 -34.73 -36.08
N LYS A 555 -9.60 -34.81 -35.44
CA LYS A 555 -10.23 -33.70 -34.74
C LYS A 555 -10.28 -34.05 -33.27
N ARG A 556 -9.69 -33.18 -32.45
CA ARG A 556 -9.73 -33.27 -30.99
C ARG A 556 -10.69 -32.23 -30.45
N THR A 557 -11.62 -32.65 -29.61
CA THR A 557 -12.37 -31.73 -28.76
C THR A 557 -12.08 -32.07 -27.31
N ALA A 558 -11.75 -31.09 -26.50
CA ALA A 558 -11.47 -31.28 -25.09
C ALA A 558 -12.15 -30.20 -24.25
N TRP A 559 -12.26 -30.46 -22.96
CA TRP A 559 -12.70 -29.49 -21.99
C TRP A 559 -12.00 -29.73 -20.66
N LEU A 560 -11.83 -28.66 -19.90
CA LEU A 560 -11.27 -28.65 -18.56
C LEU A 560 -12.11 -27.71 -17.71
N ALA A 561 -12.56 -28.16 -16.55
CA ALA A 561 -13.23 -27.34 -15.56
C ALA A 561 -12.48 -27.45 -14.23
N SER A 562 -12.13 -26.32 -13.63
CA SER A 562 -11.50 -26.28 -12.33
C SER A 562 -12.21 -25.33 -11.39
N ILE A 563 -12.30 -25.71 -10.12
CA ILE A 563 -12.69 -24.87 -9.01
C ILE A 563 -11.55 -24.82 -8.00
N VAL A 564 -11.20 -23.62 -7.57
CA VAL A 564 -10.22 -23.39 -6.51
C VAL A 564 -10.90 -22.54 -5.44
N GLN A 565 -10.75 -22.98 -4.19
CA GLN A 565 -11.29 -22.35 -3.01
C GLN A 565 -10.17 -22.20 -1.97
N ARG A 566 -9.93 -20.97 -1.50
CA ARG A 566 -9.14 -20.72 -0.31
C ARG A 566 -9.88 -21.27 0.90
N VAL A 567 -9.28 -22.25 1.57
CA VAL A 567 -9.86 -22.90 2.76
C VAL A 567 -9.24 -22.41 4.05
N TYR A 568 -8.04 -21.82 3.99
CA TYR A 568 -7.38 -21.22 5.14
C TYR A 568 -6.48 -20.06 4.71
N THR A 569 -6.54 -18.97 5.46
CA THR A 569 -5.67 -17.79 5.33
C THR A 569 -5.15 -17.45 6.71
N ALA A 570 -3.83 -17.28 6.81
CA ALA A 570 -3.15 -16.74 7.97
C ALA A 570 -2.07 -15.76 7.49
N PRO A 571 -1.49 -14.94 8.38
CA PRO A 571 -0.35 -14.11 8.00
C PRO A 571 0.73 -14.97 7.35
N ASN A 572 1.13 -14.59 6.13
CA ASN A 572 2.18 -15.24 5.34
C ASN A 572 1.85 -16.66 4.81
N LEU A 573 0.64 -17.19 5.05
CA LEU A 573 0.29 -18.57 4.71
C LEU A 573 -1.11 -18.68 4.12
N THR A 574 -1.22 -19.33 2.97
CA THR A 574 -2.51 -19.65 2.36
C THR A 574 -2.60 -21.13 1.99
N LEU A 575 -3.80 -21.69 2.14
CA LEU A 575 -4.12 -23.04 1.70
C LEU A 575 -5.36 -22.98 0.81
N ASP A 576 -5.20 -23.45 -0.42
CA ASP A 576 -6.28 -23.67 -1.37
C ASP A 576 -6.59 -25.15 -1.50
N GLY A 577 -7.88 -25.46 -1.60
CA GLY A 577 -8.39 -26.74 -2.04
C GLY A 577 -9.19 -26.58 -3.33
N GLY A 578 -9.25 -27.62 -4.14
CA GLY A 578 -9.95 -27.55 -5.41
C GLY A 578 -10.30 -28.90 -6.01
N VAL A 579 -10.99 -28.83 -7.14
CA VAL A 579 -11.30 -29.98 -7.99
C VAL A 579 -11.04 -29.58 -9.43
N GLU A 580 -10.39 -30.46 -10.17
CA GLU A 580 -10.21 -30.38 -11.62
C GLU A 580 -10.95 -31.54 -12.27
N LEU A 581 -11.69 -31.26 -13.35
CA LEU A 581 -12.43 -32.21 -14.16
C LEU A 581 -12.06 -31.98 -15.61
N GLY A 582 -11.77 -33.05 -16.35
CA GLY A 582 -11.41 -32.91 -17.75
C GLY A 582 -11.90 -34.07 -18.60
N GLY A 583 -11.90 -33.87 -19.91
CA GLY A 583 -12.09 -34.95 -20.86
C GLY A 583 -11.87 -34.51 -22.29
N SER A 584 -11.49 -35.47 -23.13
CA SER A 584 -11.27 -35.25 -24.55
C SER A 584 -11.90 -36.34 -25.41
N HIS A 585 -12.08 -36.02 -26.68
CA HIS A 585 -12.54 -36.92 -27.72
C HIS A 585 -11.73 -36.69 -28.98
N ASN A 586 -11.25 -37.77 -29.59
CA ASN A 586 -10.54 -37.76 -30.86
C ASN A 586 -11.31 -38.58 -31.90
N THR A 587 -11.38 -38.09 -33.13
CA THR A 587 -12.14 -38.74 -34.20
C THR A 587 -11.46 -39.98 -34.75
N LEU A 588 -10.13 -40.05 -34.69
CA LEU A 588 -9.34 -41.13 -35.32
C LEU A 588 -8.50 -41.85 -34.26
N PRO A 589 -8.76 -43.15 -33.97
CA PRO A 589 -7.87 -43.95 -33.15
C PRO A 589 -6.56 -44.26 -33.91
N ASP A 590 -5.60 -44.87 -33.23
CA ASP A 590 -4.38 -45.44 -33.82
C ASP A 590 -3.51 -44.42 -34.57
N ARG A 591 -3.03 -43.42 -33.83
CA ARG A 591 -2.11 -42.40 -34.33
C ARG A 591 -0.71 -42.61 -33.76
N PRO A 592 0.34 -42.10 -34.45
CA PRO A 592 1.72 -42.26 -33.98
C PRO A 592 2.06 -41.36 -32.77
N TYR A 593 1.06 -40.80 -32.12
CA TYR A 593 1.14 -39.96 -30.94
C TYR A 593 -0.04 -40.30 -30.04
N PHE A 594 0.05 -39.96 -28.75
CA PHE A 594 -1.05 -40.23 -27.83
C PHE A 594 -2.34 -39.52 -28.25
N ASN A 595 -3.33 -40.34 -28.61
CA ASN A 595 -4.57 -39.89 -29.20
C ASN A 595 -5.75 -40.77 -28.73
N PRO A 596 -6.07 -40.74 -27.43
CA PRO A 596 -7.12 -41.59 -26.86
C PRO A 596 -8.44 -41.27 -27.55
N LYS A 597 -9.20 -42.30 -27.95
CA LYS A 597 -10.49 -42.09 -28.62
C LYS A 597 -11.44 -41.23 -27.78
N ARG A 598 -11.42 -41.47 -26.48
CA ARG A 598 -12.10 -40.67 -25.46
C ARG A 598 -11.45 -40.90 -24.11
N ASP A 599 -11.19 -39.84 -23.38
CA ASP A 599 -10.73 -39.91 -21.99
C ASP A 599 -11.53 -38.95 -21.10
N ASN A 600 -11.51 -39.21 -19.81
CA ASN A 600 -12.00 -38.28 -18.79
C ASN A 600 -11.14 -38.41 -17.55
N SER A 601 -10.96 -37.32 -16.83
CA SER A 601 -10.21 -37.28 -15.58
C SER A 601 -10.94 -36.43 -14.54
N TRP A 602 -10.65 -36.74 -13.28
CA TRP A 602 -10.94 -35.83 -12.18
C TRP A 602 -9.78 -35.88 -11.19
N ALA A 603 -9.49 -34.77 -10.51
CA ALA A 603 -8.53 -34.71 -9.43
C ALA A 603 -8.98 -33.74 -8.34
N ALA A 604 -8.84 -34.14 -7.08
CA ALA A 604 -8.83 -33.20 -5.97
C ALA A 604 -7.45 -32.54 -5.91
N THR A 605 -7.42 -31.22 -5.73
CA THR A 605 -6.19 -30.42 -5.72
C THR A 605 -6.01 -29.70 -4.39
N ALA A 606 -4.76 -29.49 -3.99
CA ALA A 606 -4.39 -28.68 -2.85
C ALA A 606 -3.15 -27.86 -3.17
N ARG A 607 -3.14 -26.59 -2.73
CA ARG A 607 -1.98 -25.69 -2.84
C ARG A 607 -1.71 -25.04 -1.50
N LEU A 608 -0.49 -25.21 -1.00
CA LEU A 608 0.03 -24.48 0.15
C LEU A 608 1.03 -23.43 -0.37
N GLU A 609 0.80 -22.17 -0.06
CA GLU A 609 1.74 -21.09 -0.35
C GLU A 609 2.15 -20.40 0.94
N ASN A 610 3.46 -20.24 1.12
CA ASN A 610 4.04 -19.67 2.33
C ASN A 610 5.11 -18.63 1.98
N LEU A 611 4.98 -17.42 2.51
CA LEU A 611 5.97 -16.36 2.44
C LEU A 611 7.04 -16.61 3.52
N LEU A 612 8.25 -16.97 3.07
CA LEU A 612 9.39 -17.29 3.93
C LEU A 612 10.07 -16.04 4.47
N HIS A 613 10.11 -14.98 3.65
CA HIS A 613 10.75 -13.73 3.98
C HIS A 613 10.14 -12.59 3.17
N GLN A 614 9.92 -11.45 3.81
CA GLN A 614 9.57 -10.19 3.16
C GLN A 614 10.27 -9.03 3.86
N PHE A 615 10.92 -8.18 3.07
CA PHE A 615 11.49 -6.93 3.53
C PHE A 615 11.42 -5.91 2.39
N TYR A 616 10.46 -4.99 2.48
CA TYR A 616 10.09 -4.06 1.41
C TYR A 616 9.93 -4.79 0.07
N ASP A 617 10.70 -4.41 -0.94
CA ASP A 617 10.65 -4.98 -2.29
C ASP A 617 11.29 -6.37 -2.40
N THR A 618 11.90 -6.90 -1.33
CA THR A 618 12.49 -8.24 -1.32
C THR A 618 11.49 -9.25 -0.79
N GLN A 619 11.19 -10.29 -1.57
CA GLN A 619 10.28 -11.37 -1.16
C GLN A 619 10.84 -12.75 -1.51
N TRP A 620 10.53 -13.74 -0.66
CA TRP A 620 10.83 -15.14 -0.92
C TRP A 620 9.63 -16.00 -0.53
N ARG A 621 9.00 -16.65 -1.52
CA ARG A 621 7.84 -17.52 -1.34
C ARG A 621 8.21 -18.96 -1.66
N GLN A 622 7.57 -19.90 -0.97
CA GLN A 622 7.55 -21.31 -1.34
C GLN A 622 6.14 -21.77 -1.61
N ARG A 623 6.01 -22.75 -2.51
CA ARG A 623 4.73 -23.31 -2.92
C ARG A 623 4.80 -24.82 -3.03
N ILE A 624 3.78 -25.49 -2.51
CA ILE A 624 3.55 -26.93 -2.66
C ILE A 624 2.21 -27.11 -3.36
N ASP A 625 2.19 -27.84 -4.47
CA ASP A 625 0.95 -28.27 -5.13
C ASP A 625 0.84 -29.79 -5.07
N VAL A 626 -0.35 -30.30 -4.83
CA VAL A 626 -0.67 -31.74 -4.88
C VAL A 626 -1.98 -31.93 -5.62
N ALA A 627 -2.06 -32.95 -6.46
CA ALA A 627 -3.30 -33.40 -7.06
C ALA A 627 -3.41 -34.93 -6.99
N VAL A 628 -4.58 -35.45 -6.66
CA VAL A 628 -4.86 -36.90 -6.64
C VAL A 628 -6.24 -37.16 -7.21
N GLY A 629 -6.36 -38.16 -8.06
CA GLY A 629 -7.56 -38.35 -8.86
C GLY A 629 -7.61 -39.66 -9.61
N GLN A 630 -8.45 -39.71 -10.64
CA GLN A 630 -8.57 -40.84 -11.55
C GLN A 630 -8.54 -40.40 -13.00
N TYR A 631 -8.03 -41.28 -13.84
CA TYR A 631 -8.01 -41.17 -15.29
C TYR A 631 -8.72 -42.38 -15.90
N ALA A 632 -9.66 -42.13 -16.79
CA ALA A 632 -10.43 -43.16 -17.48
C ALA A 632 -10.29 -42.99 -18.99
N GLU A 633 -9.68 -43.99 -19.63
CA GLU A 633 -9.46 -44.02 -21.07
C GLU A 633 -10.32 -45.09 -21.75
N ARG A 634 -10.98 -44.76 -22.86
CA ARG A 634 -11.84 -45.69 -23.58
C ARG A 634 -11.01 -46.82 -24.21
N GLY A 635 -11.18 -48.03 -23.69
CA GLY A 635 -10.48 -49.22 -24.17
C GLY A 635 -9.52 -49.82 -23.13
N PHE A 636 -9.28 -49.08 -22.05
CA PHE A 636 -8.40 -49.48 -20.94
C PHE A 636 -9.13 -49.43 -19.60
N ALA A 637 -8.51 -49.97 -18.57
CA ALA A 637 -9.03 -49.87 -17.21
C ALA A 637 -8.85 -48.46 -16.66
N THR A 638 -9.83 -47.97 -15.91
CA THR A 638 -9.69 -46.75 -15.10
C THR A 638 -8.67 -47.00 -13.99
N ASP A 639 -7.75 -46.05 -13.78
CA ASP A 639 -6.75 -46.11 -12.70
C ASP A 639 -6.52 -44.70 -12.12
N TRP A 640 -5.80 -44.61 -11.00
CA TRP A 640 -5.53 -43.35 -10.32
C TRP A 640 -4.47 -42.52 -11.05
N GLN A 641 -4.53 -41.21 -10.85
CA GLN A 641 -3.48 -40.25 -11.24
C GLN A 641 -3.06 -39.43 -10.02
N ALA A 642 -1.79 -39.01 -9.97
CA ALA A 642 -1.34 -38.08 -8.94
C ALA A 642 -0.19 -37.20 -9.42
N SER A 643 -0.10 -36.00 -8.85
CA SER A 643 1.03 -35.11 -9.00
C SER A 643 1.39 -34.43 -7.69
N ALA A 644 2.67 -34.08 -7.56
CA ALA A 644 3.20 -33.30 -6.45
C ALA A 644 4.27 -32.34 -6.99
N ARG A 645 4.26 -31.09 -6.55
CA ARG A 645 5.25 -30.07 -6.93
C ARG A 645 5.71 -29.33 -5.70
N TYR A 646 7.01 -29.07 -5.62
CA TYR A 646 7.58 -28.09 -4.72
C TYR A 646 8.35 -27.04 -5.53
N GLY A 647 8.20 -25.77 -5.18
CA GLY A 647 8.98 -24.71 -5.79
C GLY A 647 9.10 -23.47 -4.92
N GLN A 648 9.96 -22.56 -5.35
CA GLN A 648 10.17 -21.28 -4.69
C GLN A 648 10.27 -20.17 -5.73
N THR A 649 9.86 -18.98 -5.30
CA THR A 649 10.00 -17.73 -6.05
C THR A 649 10.76 -16.73 -5.19
N PHE A 650 11.83 -16.16 -5.73
CA PHE A 650 12.65 -15.15 -5.10
C PHE A 650 12.61 -13.86 -5.91
N GLU A 651 12.16 -12.79 -5.26
CA GLU A 651 12.07 -11.43 -5.79
C GLU A 651 13.08 -10.58 -5.02
N PRO A 652 14.32 -10.38 -5.52
CA PRO A 652 15.34 -9.60 -4.82
C PRO A 652 15.04 -8.10 -4.79
N ARG A 653 14.17 -7.62 -5.68
CA ARG A 653 13.73 -6.23 -5.81
C ARG A 653 12.48 -6.19 -6.68
N ALA A 654 11.77 -5.06 -6.64
CA ALA A 654 10.57 -4.86 -7.42
C ALA A 654 10.82 -5.04 -8.92
N GLY A 655 9.90 -5.76 -9.55
CA GLY A 655 9.91 -6.11 -10.96
C GLY A 655 10.99 -7.09 -11.40
N LEU A 656 11.74 -7.76 -10.51
CA LEU A 656 12.63 -8.86 -10.88
C LEU A 656 12.26 -10.11 -10.08
N SER A 657 11.91 -11.21 -10.75
CA SER A 657 11.52 -12.45 -10.10
C SER A 657 12.26 -13.65 -10.70
N PHE A 658 12.71 -14.57 -9.84
CA PHE A 658 13.33 -15.84 -10.20
C PHE A 658 12.56 -16.98 -9.54
N GLY A 659 12.17 -17.98 -10.32
CA GLY A 659 11.48 -19.15 -9.81
C GLY A 659 12.20 -20.44 -10.16
N TRP A 660 12.06 -21.43 -9.30
CA TRP A 660 12.41 -22.82 -9.61
C TRP A 660 11.38 -23.78 -9.01
N GLY A 661 11.20 -24.94 -9.62
CA GLY A 661 10.34 -25.97 -9.06
C GLY A 661 10.67 -27.37 -9.55
N ILE A 662 10.41 -28.36 -8.71
CA ILE A 662 10.52 -29.78 -9.04
C ILE A 662 9.12 -30.39 -8.90
N GLY A 663 8.63 -30.93 -9.99
CA GLY A 663 7.35 -31.64 -10.08
C GLY A 663 7.55 -33.12 -10.31
N TRP A 664 6.68 -33.93 -9.73
CA TRP A 664 6.47 -35.33 -10.07
C TRP A 664 5.02 -35.51 -10.51
N HIS A 665 4.81 -36.24 -11.60
CA HIS A 665 3.51 -36.59 -12.13
C HIS A 665 3.45 -38.07 -12.42
N ASN A 666 2.29 -38.68 -12.22
CA ASN A 666 2.07 -40.08 -12.51
C ASN A 666 0.63 -40.34 -12.94
N GLN A 667 0.46 -40.94 -14.11
CA GLN A 667 -0.85 -41.34 -14.62
C GLN A 667 -0.76 -42.52 -15.60
N PRO A 668 -1.86 -43.26 -15.79
CA PRO A 668 -1.94 -44.27 -16.84
C PRO A 668 -2.11 -43.64 -18.24
N TYR A 669 -1.45 -44.24 -19.21
CA TYR A 669 -1.56 -43.96 -20.64
C TYR A 669 -1.63 -45.29 -21.40
N ASP A 670 -2.62 -45.48 -22.27
CA ASP A 670 -2.83 -46.76 -22.98
C ASP A 670 -2.80 -47.97 -22.02
N GLY A 671 -3.33 -47.77 -20.80
CA GLY A 671 -3.36 -48.78 -19.73
C GLY A 671 -2.04 -49.04 -19.00
N LYS A 672 -0.95 -48.34 -19.33
CA LYS A 672 0.36 -48.45 -18.66
C LYS A 672 0.66 -47.20 -17.85
N ARG A 673 1.21 -47.39 -16.65
CA ARG A 673 1.58 -46.27 -15.78
C ARG A 673 2.87 -45.63 -16.24
N GLU A 674 2.84 -44.32 -16.33
CA GLU A 674 4.02 -43.51 -16.58
C GLU A 674 4.21 -42.49 -15.47
N SER A 675 5.47 -42.22 -15.17
CA SER A 675 5.87 -41.20 -14.22
C SER A 675 6.83 -40.23 -14.89
N ARG A 676 6.72 -38.96 -14.54
CA ARG A 676 7.55 -37.88 -15.07
C ARG A 676 8.01 -37.00 -13.92
N VAL A 677 9.29 -36.64 -13.93
CA VAL A 677 9.85 -35.62 -13.05
C VAL A 677 10.22 -34.42 -13.92
N VAL A 678 9.82 -33.22 -13.50
CA VAL A 678 10.07 -31.97 -14.23
C VAL A 678 10.80 -30.99 -13.32
N LEU A 679 11.86 -30.37 -13.83
CA LEU A 679 12.49 -29.20 -13.24
C LEU A 679 12.10 -27.99 -14.08
N ASP A 680 11.49 -26.99 -13.45
CA ASP A 680 11.17 -25.72 -14.09
C ASP A 680 11.99 -24.59 -13.51
N LEU A 681 12.38 -23.64 -14.36
CA LEU A 681 13.04 -22.40 -14.02
C LEU A 681 12.29 -21.24 -14.68
N THR A 682 12.10 -20.16 -13.95
CA THR A 682 11.45 -18.95 -14.47
C THR A 682 12.26 -17.72 -14.12
N MET A 683 12.25 -16.74 -15.00
CA MET A 683 12.79 -15.41 -14.77
C MET A 683 11.85 -14.40 -15.40
N HIS A 684 11.48 -13.38 -14.64
CA HIS A 684 10.58 -12.32 -15.08
C HIS A 684 11.17 -10.95 -14.76
N TRP A 685 10.94 -9.99 -15.66
CA TRP A 685 11.22 -8.58 -15.42
C TRP A 685 10.12 -7.65 -15.96
N GLY A 686 9.81 -6.61 -15.17
CA GLY A 686 9.15 -5.41 -15.63
C GLY A 686 7.68 -5.26 -15.23
N GLU A 687 7.18 -6.00 -14.25
CA GLU A 687 5.93 -5.70 -13.53
C GLU A 687 6.18 -4.92 -12.23
#